data_AF-A0A1C4NV03-F1
#
_entry.id   AF-A0A1C4NV03-F1
#
_cell.length_a   1.000
_cell.length_b   1.000
_cell.length_c   1.000
_cell.angle_alpha   90.00
_cell.angle_beta   90.00
_cell.angle_gamma   90.00
#
_symmetry.space_group_name_H-M   'P 1'
#
loop_
_entity.id
_entity.type
_entity.pdbx_description
1 polymer ?
#
loop_
_entity_poly.entity_id
_entity_poly.type
_entity_poly.pdbx_seq_one_letter_code
_entity_poly.pdbx_strand_id
1 'polypeptide(L)'
;MKRRAALGLMLSVAAAASGLEATPGAAAAAGPDSAQGRVPGGSGPAVGRLKVEHQVQPLGVDVLRPRLSWQVTPGRDAAGRAAVEQTAYQIEVSTSPGGRGVVWDSGRVRSSRSFDVVYGGRALSSRTRYSWRVRVWDRSGSASPWSGEEPFETAFVHPEDFRGAWIGAHAKAPVLRLSDANWIWYAEGDPSDSAPAGTRYLRRSFELPSGAQISSAEAQFTADDSFTLYVNGVEAVSSPRVADSWRTASVVDIAPYLHAGTNVLAVEATNSVQGPAGVLGSLHFEGTAAPTDLVTDTSWRASNSADDGWQQPGYDDSAWPQALEAAHYGAGPWGTSVSIPPAPETLLRDDFTARKHIASARAYVAGLGYNKLYLNGRRIGDRELEPGFTVFDKTVLYSTYDVTDALRTGGNAIGVSLGRGYYAMTDPDEWEASPWWSEPKLKLELDITYADGTQQQIVSGSGWKQSDGPTATQSLWFGETYDARAEQPGWNDTGFDDSSWHPALAVDGPAGTLRSEDFPPIKVTERLKLQGITTPVDGTHVYDYGSPTAGWARIAVQGPAGAKVTVTYGEKLRADGTVDNTGAFGFGLQTYNYTLKGEGVEQYQPSYSYAGFRYAQVVVPQGVTLASVDGMRVHTAVSSTGGFSSSSDLLNRYQDAQANTILNNLYSVPTDTPMYEKRPYTADGFLYADSAIANFDMQNFYASWMRSHRDDQNADGSIGPTVPTTESGKQVKDPVWSASFILGTWDLFWYYGDTQAVADNYDGMKAWMSYYEQDIAGTGGVYTGFSYGDWLSPEGSNAPEGTRLSGTAYIYLTATRLATMATALGHARDARHFDAFAAQVKDTFNTTFYDHDKGAYFDDTAAGYRQTSNLLPLSFGLVPKEYRQTVIDHLVADIHARGDHLDTGALGTKVLLPVLTDAGHADLAYTVATNPTYPGWGYWFDGLGATTMWEEWDANSRSHDHAFMGTVDDWLYQDVAGIKAAAPGYTRVTIQPHAVGGLTHASAHIESPLGRIASSWTQKRDDFTLSVDIPVGSTADVLLPVGSRQQAHAPAGATRGERVDGYAHFIVGAGTYQFRVTG
;
A
#
# COMPACT_ATOMS: atom_id res chain seq x y z
N MET A 1 4.51 74.69 -6.20
CA MET A 1 4.78 75.81 -7.13
C MET A 1 5.39 75.20 -8.39
N LYS A 2 4.75 75.45 -9.54
CA LYS A 2 5.07 75.05 -10.93
C LYS A 2 5.16 73.53 -11.21
N ARG A 3 4.14 72.89 -11.81
CA ARG A 3 3.67 72.99 -13.22
C ARG A 3 4.74 72.44 -14.17
N ARG A 4 4.50 71.48 -15.07
CA ARG A 4 3.37 71.18 -15.98
C ARG A 4 3.78 69.88 -16.72
N ALA A 5 2.95 69.07 -17.37
CA ALA A 5 1.53 69.04 -17.73
C ALA A 5 1.26 67.57 -18.16
N ALA A 6 0.16 66.90 -17.79
CA ALA A 6 -1.24 67.14 -18.19
C ALA A 6 -1.41 66.97 -19.72
N LEU A 7 -2.35 66.21 -20.27
CA LEU A 7 -3.70 65.82 -19.83
C LEU A 7 -4.15 64.69 -20.80
N GLY A 8 -4.85 63.62 -20.39
CA GLY A 8 -6.32 63.55 -20.21
C GLY A 8 -6.98 62.91 -21.45
N LEU A 9 -8.00 62.04 -21.41
CA LEU A 9 -9.04 61.74 -20.43
C LEU A 9 -9.74 60.43 -20.89
N MET A 10 -9.92 59.41 -20.00
CA MET A 10 -11.20 58.89 -19.40
C MET A 10 -12.23 58.24 -20.36
N LEU A 11 -12.96 57.16 -20.03
CA LEU A 11 -13.68 56.79 -18.78
C LEU A 11 -13.92 55.25 -18.68
N SER A 12 -13.64 54.63 -17.51
CA SER A 12 -14.56 53.92 -16.56
C SER A 12 -14.95 52.45 -16.89
N VAL A 13 -14.88 51.44 -16.01
CA VAL A 13 -15.40 51.30 -14.62
C VAL A 13 -14.67 50.18 -13.83
N ALA A 14 -14.32 50.49 -12.55
CA ALA A 14 -14.24 49.74 -11.25
C ALA A 14 -14.18 48.19 -11.18
N ALA A 15 -13.62 47.50 -10.16
CA ALA A 15 -12.88 47.76 -8.90
C ALA A 15 -12.45 46.35 -8.35
N ALA A 16 -11.22 46.04 -7.92
CA ALA A 16 -10.39 46.47 -6.76
C ALA A 16 -10.43 45.50 -5.55
N ALA A 17 -9.33 44.77 -5.36
CA ALA A 17 -8.69 44.31 -4.12
C ALA A 17 -7.32 43.74 -4.55
N SER A 18 -6.18 43.84 -3.89
CA SER A 18 -5.72 44.43 -2.63
C SER A 18 -4.20 44.23 -2.61
N GLY A 19 -3.44 45.17 -2.08
CA GLY A 19 -2.02 44.98 -1.79
C GLY A 19 -1.63 45.79 -0.56
N LEU A 20 -0.95 45.16 0.40
CA LEU A 20 0.45 45.42 0.70
C LEU A 20 0.92 44.59 1.92
N GLU A 21 2.02 43.87 1.67
CA GLU A 21 3.18 43.55 2.52
C GLU A 21 3.07 43.41 4.05
N ALA A 22 3.44 42.21 4.53
CA ALA A 22 4.10 42.03 5.83
C ALA A 22 5.04 40.80 5.77
N THR A 23 6.23 40.95 6.35
CA THR A 23 7.32 39.96 6.55
C THR A 23 6.87 38.69 7.29
N PRO A 24 7.39 37.47 6.99
CA PRO A 24 7.12 36.30 7.81
C PRO A 24 8.27 36.07 8.82
N GLY A 25 7.96 36.29 10.09
CA GLY A 25 8.67 35.68 11.21
C GLY A 25 8.14 34.26 11.43
N ALA A 26 9.04 33.34 11.76
CA ALA A 26 8.72 31.97 12.15
C ALA A 26 7.76 31.95 13.34
N ALA A 27 6.59 31.33 13.16
CA ALA A 27 5.68 30.96 14.22
C ALA A 27 5.02 29.63 13.85
N ALA A 28 5.15 28.66 14.76
CA ALA A 28 4.52 27.36 14.71
C ALA A 28 3.01 27.50 14.47
N ALA A 29 2.50 26.81 13.45
CA ALA A 29 1.07 26.68 13.24
C ALA A 29 0.53 25.65 14.25
N ALA A 30 -0.02 26.14 15.35
CA ALA A 30 -0.92 25.37 16.20
C ALA A 30 -2.16 24.98 15.37
N GLY A 31 -2.46 23.68 15.34
CA GLY A 31 -3.68 23.12 14.73
C GLY A 31 -4.96 23.61 15.43
N PRO A 32 -6.14 23.31 14.87
CA PRO A 32 -7.41 23.88 15.31
C PRO A 32 -7.88 23.22 16.61
N ASP A 33 -7.32 23.66 17.73
CA ASP A 33 -7.77 23.29 19.06
C ASP A 33 -8.43 24.52 19.70
N SER A 34 -9.71 24.74 19.43
CA SER A 34 -10.62 25.55 20.26
C SER A 34 -12.02 25.66 19.64
N ALA A 35 -12.71 24.53 19.56
CA ALA A 35 -14.17 24.51 19.65
C ALA A 35 -14.65 23.35 20.53
N GLN A 36 -13.93 23.07 21.62
CA GLN A 36 -14.52 22.32 22.73
C GLN A 36 -15.51 23.26 23.44
N GLY A 37 -16.79 23.12 23.12
CA GLY A 37 -17.84 23.61 23.99
C GLY A 37 -17.62 23.04 25.38
N ARG A 38 -17.44 23.90 26.39
CA ARG A 38 -17.45 23.50 27.80
C ARG A 38 -18.75 22.71 28.05
N VAL A 39 -18.61 21.39 28.16
CA VAL A 39 -19.67 20.53 28.69
C VAL A 39 -19.93 21.00 30.13
N PRO A 40 -21.17 21.32 30.52
CA PRO A 40 -21.47 21.65 31.91
C PRO A 40 -21.07 20.46 32.78
N GLY A 41 -20.38 20.71 33.90
CA GLY A 41 -19.86 19.68 34.79
C GLY A 41 -20.96 18.72 35.27
N GLY A 42 -21.08 17.59 34.59
CA GLY A 42 -21.89 16.45 35.02
C GLY A 42 -21.12 15.63 36.06
N SER A 43 -21.84 15.13 37.07
CA SER A 43 -21.34 14.11 37.98
C SER A 43 -21.32 12.74 37.27
N GLY A 44 -20.18 12.04 37.26
CA GLY A 44 -20.01 10.70 36.65
C GLY A 44 -19.15 10.67 35.37
N PRO A 45 -18.71 9.47 34.93
CA PRO A 45 -17.87 9.29 33.74
C PRO A 45 -18.60 9.69 32.44
N ALA A 46 -17.85 10.15 31.44
CA ALA A 46 -18.36 10.46 30.11
C ALA A 46 -17.86 9.45 29.07
N VAL A 47 -18.65 9.16 28.05
CA VAL A 47 -18.31 8.20 26.99
C VAL A 47 -18.28 8.91 25.64
N GLY A 48 -17.23 8.65 24.86
CA GLY A 48 -17.02 9.26 23.54
C GLY A 48 -16.11 8.43 22.67
N ARG A 49 -15.65 9.01 21.55
CA ARG A 49 -14.83 8.36 20.51
C ARG A 49 -15.39 6.98 20.11
N LEU A 50 -16.67 6.98 19.78
CA LEU A 50 -17.37 5.78 19.34
C LEU A 50 -16.80 5.35 17.99
N LYS A 51 -16.42 4.08 17.89
CA LYS A 51 -15.95 3.45 16.66
C LYS A 51 -16.77 2.18 16.37
N VAL A 52 -16.98 1.91 15.09
CA VAL A 52 -17.54 0.65 14.57
C VAL A 52 -16.51 0.06 13.62
N GLU A 53 -16.09 -1.19 13.83
CA GLU A 53 -14.99 -1.80 13.07
C GLU A 53 -13.76 -0.86 12.97
N HIS A 54 -13.40 -0.28 14.12
CA HIS A 54 -12.25 0.62 14.32
C HIS A 54 -12.31 1.98 13.61
N GLN A 55 -13.40 2.25 12.89
CA GLN A 55 -13.63 3.50 12.17
C GLN A 55 -14.65 4.41 12.88
N VAL A 56 -14.50 5.72 12.68
CA VAL A 56 -15.48 6.71 13.12
C VAL A 56 -16.56 6.87 12.05
N GLN A 57 -17.82 6.69 12.43
CA GLN A 57 -18.98 6.79 11.55
C GLN A 57 -18.82 6.10 10.18
N PRO A 58 -18.44 4.80 10.13
CA PRO A 58 -18.10 4.16 8.87
C PRO A 58 -19.30 4.08 7.91
N LEU A 59 -18.98 4.29 6.64
CA LEU A 59 -19.86 4.08 5.51
C LEU A 59 -19.41 2.81 4.77
N GLY A 60 -20.28 1.81 4.69
CA GLY A 60 -20.04 0.59 3.93
C GLY A 60 -19.65 -0.64 4.76
N VAL A 61 -20.08 -0.71 6.03
CA VAL A 61 -19.79 -1.88 6.88
C VAL A 61 -20.43 -3.14 6.30
N ASP A 62 -19.64 -4.15 5.97
CA ASP A 62 -20.12 -5.45 5.45
C ASP A 62 -20.02 -6.59 6.48
N VAL A 63 -19.58 -6.27 7.70
CA VAL A 63 -19.52 -7.22 8.81
C VAL A 63 -20.92 -7.44 9.40
N LEU A 64 -21.39 -8.70 9.38
CA LEU A 64 -22.73 -9.07 9.86
C LEU A 64 -22.95 -8.75 11.35
N ARG A 65 -21.89 -8.85 12.16
CA ARG A 65 -21.89 -8.56 13.59
C ARG A 65 -20.73 -7.60 13.91
N PRO A 66 -20.90 -6.31 13.63
CA PRO A 66 -19.81 -5.37 13.75
C PRO A 66 -19.38 -5.18 15.22
N ARG A 67 -18.11 -4.87 15.41
CA ARG A 67 -17.46 -4.58 16.67
C ARG A 67 -17.63 -3.11 17.02
N LEU A 68 -18.02 -2.85 18.26
CA LEU A 68 -18.28 -1.52 18.79
C LEU A 68 -17.25 -1.18 19.86
N SER A 69 -16.68 0.01 19.76
CA SER A 69 -15.64 0.50 20.67
C SER A 69 -15.95 1.92 21.13
N TRP A 70 -15.57 2.24 22.37
CA TRP A 70 -15.74 3.56 22.97
C TRP A 70 -14.62 3.82 23.99
N GLN A 71 -14.32 5.09 24.18
CA GLN A 71 -13.40 5.55 25.21
C GLN A 71 -14.17 6.22 26.35
N VAL A 72 -13.69 5.99 27.57
CA VAL A 72 -14.29 6.56 28.78
C VAL A 72 -13.39 7.67 29.31
N THR A 73 -13.91 8.89 29.41
CA THR A 73 -13.24 10.00 30.08
C THR A 73 -13.60 9.99 31.57
N PRO A 74 -12.62 10.09 32.49
CA PRO A 74 -12.89 10.11 33.92
C PRO A 74 -13.85 11.25 34.31
N GLY A 75 -14.84 10.91 35.15
CA GLY A 75 -15.73 11.89 35.78
C GLY A 75 -15.30 12.26 37.20
N ARG A 76 -16.09 13.08 37.89
CA ARG A 76 -16.01 13.24 39.35
C ARG A 76 -17.21 12.58 40.03
N ASP A 77 -16.97 11.83 41.11
CA ASP A 77 -18.01 11.27 41.98
C ASP A 77 -18.69 12.39 42.80
N ALA A 78 -19.77 12.05 43.52
CA ALA A 78 -20.52 12.99 44.36
C ALA A 78 -19.69 13.62 45.51
N ALA A 79 -18.50 13.08 45.81
CA ALA A 79 -17.55 13.59 46.79
C ALA A 79 -16.36 14.33 46.12
N GLY A 80 -16.39 14.55 44.81
CA GLY A 80 -15.37 15.26 44.05
C GLY A 80 -14.12 14.43 43.70
N ARG A 81 -14.10 13.13 44.02
CA ARG A 81 -13.01 12.19 43.69
C ARG A 81 -13.17 11.71 42.26
N ALA A 82 -12.07 11.36 41.59
CA ALA A 82 -12.15 10.85 40.24
C ALA A 82 -12.96 9.53 40.22
N ALA A 83 -13.96 9.45 39.33
CA ALA A 83 -14.71 8.22 39.03
C ALA A 83 -14.08 7.61 37.79
N VAL A 84 -13.21 6.60 38.00
CA VAL A 84 -12.11 6.29 37.08
C VAL A 84 -12.26 4.96 36.35
N GLU A 85 -13.35 4.21 36.58
CA GLU A 85 -13.44 2.83 36.09
C GLU A 85 -14.83 2.45 35.58
N GLN A 86 -14.86 1.70 34.48
CA GLN A 86 -16.05 1.03 33.96
C GLN A 86 -16.21 -0.36 34.60
N THR A 87 -17.41 -0.66 35.09
CA THR A 87 -17.78 -1.98 35.65
C THR A 87 -18.87 -2.69 34.85
N ALA A 88 -19.64 -1.92 34.07
CA ALA A 88 -20.68 -2.43 33.19
C ALA A 88 -20.93 -1.42 32.05
N TYR A 89 -21.54 -1.89 30.97
CA TYR A 89 -22.02 -1.06 29.86
C TYR A 89 -23.43 -1.44 29.43
N GLN A 90 -24.07 -0.58 28.64
CA GLN A 90 -25.29 -0.87 27.90
C GLN A 90 -25.21 -0.15 26.56
N ILE A 91 -25.48 -0.89 25.47
CA ILE A 91 -25.46 -0.42 24.10
C ILE A 91 -26.88 -0.47 23.55
N GLU A 92 -27.28 0.58 22.85
CA GLU A 92 -28.49 0.58 22.03
C GLU A 92 -28.12 0.85 20.57
N VAL A 93 -28.63 0.03 19.64
CA VAL A 93 -28.55 0.23 18.19
C VAL A 93 -29.96 0.32 17.65
N SER A 94 -30.22 1.29 16.78
CA SER A 94 -31.53 1.63 16.23
C SER A 94 -31.45 1.93 14.73
N THR A 95 -32.55 1.76 14.00
CA THR A 95 -32.63 2.14 12.56
C THR A 95 -32.82 3.65 12.35
N SER A 96 -32.97 4.43 13.42
CA SER A 96 -33.11 5.89 13.36
C SER A 96 -32.68 6.54 14.67
N PRO A 97 -32.21 7.81 14.64
CA PRO A 97 -31.92 8.57 15.84
C PRO A 97 -33.11 8.70 16.81
N GLY A 98 -32.80 8.85 18.09
CA GLY A 98 -33.75 8.99 19.19
C GLY A 98 -34.32 7.66 19.69
N GLY A 99 -33.64 6.53 19.45
CA GLY A 99 -34.07 5.20 19.87
C GLY A 99 -35.31 4.66 19.14
N ARG A 100 -35.62 5.18 17.94
CA ARG A 100 -36.73 4.66 17.12
C ARG A 100 -36.27 3.45 16.33
N GLY A 101 -37.04 2.37 16.40
CA GLY A 101 -36.71 1.13 15.70
C GLY A 101 -35.49 0.44 16.28
N VAL A 102 -35.36 0.38 17.62
CA VAL A 102 -34.29 -0.35 18.31
C VAL A 102 -34.14 -1.76 17.72
N VAL A 103 -32.95 -2.07 17.23
CA VAL A 103 -32.58 -3.39 16.70
C VAL A 103 -31.81 -4.20 17.74
N TRP A 104 -31.18 -3.52 18.68
CA TRP A 104 -30.47 -4.13 19.79
C TRP A 104 -30.48 -3.22 21.01
N ASP A 105 -30.75 -3.82 22.16
CA ASP A 105 -30.44 -3.27 23.48
C ASP A 105 -29.73 -4.39 24.23
N SER A 106 -28.47 -4.17 24.60
CA SER A 106 -27.68 -5.18 25.33
C SER A 106 -28.19 -5.40 26.76
N GLY A 107 -29.02 -4.50 27.29
CA GLY A 107 -29.22 -4.34 28.72
C GLY A 107 -27.91 -4.00 29.43
N ARG A 108 -27.93 -4.00 30.77
CA ARG A 108 -26.72 -3.78 31.57
C ARG A 108 -25.85 -5.03 31.57
N VAL A 109 -24.74 -5.00 30.84
CA VAL A 109 -23.74 -6.07 30.78
C VAL A 109 -22.61 -5.78 31.77
N ARG A 110 -22.34 -6.69 32.71
CA ARG A 110 -21.21 -6.57 33.65
C ARG A 110 -19.90 -6.91 32.94
N SER A 111 -19.13 -5.89 32.58
CA SER A 111 -17.84 -6.01 31.91
C SER A 111 -17.09 -4.67 31.96
N SER A 112 -15.77 -4.73 32.12
CA SER A 112 -14.87 -3.58 31.98
C SER A 112 -14.39 -3.35 30.54
N ARG A 113 -14.67 -4.27 29.60
CA ARG A 113 -14.29 -4.14 28.18
C ARG A 113 -15.02 -2.97 27.53
N SER A 114 -14.29 -2.10 26.86
CA SER A 114 -14.83 -0.92 26.15
C SER A 114 -14.45 -0.85 24.67
N PHE A 115 -13.75 -1.85 24.15
CA PHE A 115 -13.40 -1.97 22.74
C PHE A 115 -13.71 -3.37 22.23
N ASP A 116 -13.98 -3.50 20.94
CA ASP A 116 -14.31 -4.76 20.27
C ASP A 116 -15.47 -5.54 20.89
N VAL A 117 -16.49 -4.81 21.32
CA VAL A 117 -17.74 -5.41 21.78
C VAL A 117 -18.59 -5.78 20.57
N VAL A 118 -18.66 -7.08 20.27
CA VAL A 118 -19.40 -7.63 19.14
C VAL A 118 -20.89 -7.32 19.28
N TYR A 119 -21.49 -6.79 18.22
CA TYR A 119 -22.92 -6.57 18.11
C TYR A 119 -23.72 -7.86 18.36
N GLY A 120 -24.60 -7.82 19.36
CA GLY A 120 -25.38 -8.97 19.83
C GLY A 120 -26.87 -8.94 19.46
N GLY A 121 -27.28 -8.05 18.56
CA GLY A 121 -28.68 -7.86 18.20
C GLY A 121 -29.17 -8.77 17.07
N ARG A 122 -30.35 -8.45 16.52
CA ARG A 122 -30.87 -9.10 15.31
C ARG A 122 -29.96 -8.84 14.12
N ALA A 123 -29.92 -9.77 13.16
CA ALA A 123 -29.13 -9.62 11.94
C ALA A 123 -29.35 -8.24 11.29
N LEU A 124 -28.25 -7.57 10.94
CA LEU A 124 -28.28 -6.31 10.23
C LEU A 124 -28.69 -6.57 8.78
N SER A 125 -29.44 -5.65 8.19
CA SER A 125 -29.74 -5.62 6.76
C SER A 125 -28.66 -4.86 5.99
N SER A 126 -28.40 -5.27 4.74
CA SER A 126 -27.58 -4.52 3.78
C SER A 126 -28.16 -3.12 3.50
N ARG A 127 -27.31 -2.19 3.06
CA ARG A 127 -27.69 -0.82 2.62
C ARG A 127 -28.51 -0.05 3.66
N THR A 128 -28.22 -0.26 4.94
CA THR A 128 -29.05 0.28 6.03
C THR A 128 -28.21 1.14 6.94
N ARG A 129 -28.68 2.37 7.16
CA ARG A 129 -28.10 3.27 8.16
C ARG A 129 -28.65 2.94 9.54
N TYR A 130 -27.75 2.71 10.48
CA TYR A 130 -28.03 2.52 11.89
C TYR A 130 -27.50 3.71 12.68
N SER A 131 -28.05 3.90 13.87
CA SER A 131 -27.56 4.82 14.87
C SER A 131 -27.37 4.06 16.18
N TRP A 132 -26.27 4.30 16.87
CA TRP A 132 -25.98 3.63 18.13
C TRP A 132 -25.47 4.59 19.21
N ARG A 133 -25.65 4.17 20.46
CA ARG A 133 -25.16 4.88 21.65
C ARG A 133 -24.81 3.90 22.76
N VAL A 134 -24.00 4.34 23.69
CA VAL A 134 -23.55 3.53 24.83
C VAL A 134 -23.59 4.35 26.12
N ARG A 135 -23.83 3.68 27.26
CA ARG A 135 -23.61 4.23 28.60
C ARG A 135 -22.89 3.22 29.48
N VAL A 136 -22.19 3.70 30.49
CA VAL A 136 -21.34 2.88 31.37
C VAL A 136 -21.71 3.06 32.84
N TRP A 137 -21.29 2.14 33.69
CA TRP A 137 -21.44 2.24 35.14
C TRP A 137 -20.08 2.28 35.83
N ASP A 138 -19.94 3.15 36.82
CA ASP A 138 -18.77 3.19 37.68
C ASP A 138 -18.84 2.17 38.85
N ARG A 139 -17.79 2.13 39.69
CA ARG A 139 -17.73 1.28 40.90
C ARG A 139 -18.81 1.61 41.94
N SER A 140 -19.38 2.82 41.94
CA SER A 140 -20.49 3.18 42.83
C SER A 140 -21.83 2.63 42.37
N GLY A 141 -21.88 2.07 41.15
CA GLY A 141 -23.11 1.62 40.51
C GLY A 141 -23.90 2.76 39.86
N SER A 142 -23.30 3.94 39.71
CA SER A 142 -23.90 5.08 39.03
C SER A 142 -23.71 4.97 37.52
N ALA A 143 -24.78 5.16 36.75
CA ALA A 143 -24.71 5.19 35.29
C ALA A 143 -24.21 6.55 34.79
N SER A 144 -23.41 6.56 33.73
CA SER A 144 -23.17 7.76 32.94
C SER A 144 -24.47 8.20 32.23
N PRO A 145 -24.54 9.45 31.77
CA PRO A 145 -25.39 9.79 30.64
C PRO A 145 -25.12 8.84 29.45
N TRP A 146 -26.10 8.69 28.56
CA TRP A 146 -25.84 8.12 27.25
C TRP A 146 -24.81 8.98 26.50
N SER A 147 -23.96 8.33 25.71
CA SER A 147 -23.13 8.99 24.72
C SER A 147 -23.98 9.77 23.72
N GLY A 148 -23.32 10.59 22.88
CA GLY A 148 -23.91 10.99 21.61
C GLY A 148 -24.32 9.77 20.78
N GLU A 149 -25.35 9.95 19.94
CA GLU A 149 -25.76 8.95 18.96
C GLU A 149 -24.91 9.10 17.70
N GLU A 150 -24.23 8.03 17.31
CA GLU A 150 -23.34 8.02 16.15
C GLU A 150 -23.88 7.08 15.06
N PRO A 151 -23.84 7.47 13.78
CA PRO A 151 -24.27 6.60 12.70
C PRO A 151 -23.21 5.56 12.32
N PHE A 152 -23.65 4.45 11.76
CA PHE A 152 -22.85 3.64 10.83
C PHE A 152 -23.80 3.10 9.76
N GLU A 153 -23.29 2.82 8.57
CA GLU A 153 -24.11 2.36 7.46
C GLU A 153 -23.54 1.08 6.86
N THR A 154 -24.38 0.07 6.70
CA THR A 154 -23.97 -1.20 6.10
C THR A 154 -23.95 -1.10 4.57
N ALA A 155 -22.98 -1.78 3.94
CA ALA A 155 -23.01 -2.06 2.50
C ALA A 155 -23.68 -3.41 2.27
N PHE A 156 -22.95 -4.40 1.74
CA PHE A 156 -23.45 -5.75 1.46
C PHE A 156 -23.02 -6.71 2.57
N VAL A 157 -23.88 -6.94 3.57
CA VAL A 157 -23.57 -7.93 4.64
C VAL A 157 -23.60 -9.38 4.13
N HIS A 158 -24.10 -9.56 2.91
CA HIS A 158 -24.08 -10.76 2.12
C HIS A 158 -23.49 -10.41 0.73
N PRO A 159 -22.36 -11.00 0.30
CA PRO A 159 -21.72 -10.63 -0.96
C PRO A 159 -22.63 -10.74 -2.20
N GLU A 160 -23.58 -11.69 -2.20
CA GLU A 160 -24.58 -11.87 -3.26
C GLU A 160 -25.58 -10.71 -3.40
N ASP A 161 -25.65 -9.83 -2.40
CA ASP A 161 -26.45 -8.62 -2.49
C ASP A 161 -25.87 -7.63 -3.50
N PHE A 162 -24.58 -7.72 -3.86
CA PHE A 162 -23.98 -6.84 -4.88
C PHE A 162 -24.35 -7.33 -6.29
N ARG A 163 -25.31 -6.66 -6.93
CA ARG A 163 -25.98 -7.13 -8.15
C ARG A 163 -25.35 -6.69 -9.47
N GLY A 164 -24.41 -5.75 -9.44
CA GLY A 164 -23.68 -5.33 -10.65
C GLY A 164 -23.05 -6.50 -11.41
N ALA A 165 -23.09 -6.50 -12.73
CA ALA A 165 -22.31 -7.44 -13.53
C ALA A 165 -20.85 -6.96 -13.60
N TRP A 166 -19.91 -7.90 -13.68
CA TRP A 166 -18.55 -7.55 -14.07
C TRP A 166 -18.56 -7.14 -15.55
N ILE A 167 -18.01 -5.96 -15.84
CA ILE A 167 -17.87 -5.43 -17.20
C ILE A 167 -16.45 -4.96 -17.48
N GLY A 168 -16.01 -5.01 -18.73
CA GLY A 168 -14.68 -4.55 -19.15
C GLY A 168 -14.59 -4.36 -20.67
N ALA A 169 -13.42 -3.91 -21.13
CA ALA A 169 -13.14 -3.77 -22.57
C ALA A 169 -12.85 -5.12 -23.24
N HIS A 170 -12.25 -6.06 -22.50
CA HIS A 170 -11.82 -7.37 -23.02
C HIS A 170 -12.35 -8.51 -22.17
N ALA A 171 -12.79 -9.60 -22.81
CA ALA A 171 -13.25 -10.80 -22.09
C ALA A 171 -12.09 -11.57 -21.43
N LYS A 172 -10.92 -11.60 -22.08
CA LYS A 172 -9.67 -12.18 -21.59
C LYS A 172 -8.53 -11.26 -22.01
N ALA A 173 -7.42 -11.33 -21.29
CA ALA A 173 -6.20 -10.67 -21.73
C ALA A 173 -5.68 -11.34 -23.02
N PRO A 174 -5.21 -10.54 -23.99
CA PRO A 174 -4.69 -11.09 -25.23
C PRO A 174 -3.37 -11.83 -24.97
N VAL A 175 -3.24 -13.04 -25.51
CA VAL A 175 -2.04 -13.88 -25.35
C VAL A 175 -1.31 -13.90 -26.68
N LEU A 176 0.00 -13.67 -26.70
CA LEU A 176 0.76 -13.68 -27.96
C LEU A 176 0.66 -15.05 -28.67
N ARG A 177 0.12 -15.06 -29.90
CA ARG A 177 -0.12 -16.27 -30.71
C ARG A 177 0.66 -16.24 -32.02
N LEU A 178 1.97 -16.11 -31.92
CA LEU A 178 2.85 -16.01 -33.10
C LEU A 178 3.80 -17.21 -33.26
N SER A 179 3.73 -18.21 -32.37
CA SER A 179 4.66 -19.34 -32.34
C SER A 179 4.73 -20.13 -33.65
N ASP A 180 3.61 -20.23 -34.37
CA ASP A 180 3.49 -20.95 -35.64
C ASP A 180 3.45 -20.01 -36.86
N ALA A 181 3.64 -18.71 -36.65
CA ALA A 181 3.55 -17.70 -37.70
C ALA A 181 4.93 -17.42 -38.33
N ASN A 182 4.91 -17.08 -39.62
CA ASN A 182 6.09 -16.72 -40.39
C ASN A 182 6.03 -15.25 -40.78
N TRP A 183 7.19 -14.57 -40.73
CA TRP A 183 7.38 -13.30 -41.39
C TRP A 183 7.27 -13.53 -42.89
N ILE A 184 6.26 -12.94 -43.53
CA ILE A 184 6.00 -13.06 -44.96
C ILE A 184 6.14 -11.72 -45.68
N TRP A 185 6.59 -11.76 -46.92
CA TRP A 185 6.73 -10.58 -47.76
C TRP A 185 6.41 -10.87 -49.23
N TYR A 186 6.46 -9.86 -50.08
CA TYR A 186 6.44 -10.05 -51.53
C TYR A 186 7.72 -10.79 -51.98
N ALA A 187 7.60 -11.64 -52.99
CA ALA A 187 8.70 -12.45 -53.49
C ALA A 187 9.76 -11.61 -54.24
N GLU A 188 10.64 -10.95 -53.48
CA GLU A 188 11.75 -10.14 -53.97
C GLU A 188 12.98 -10.29 -53.06
N GLY A 189 14.12 -10.70 -53.63
CA GLY A 189 15.37 -10.83 -52.86
C GLY A 189 15.26 -11.77 -51.66
N ASP A 190 15.95 -11.41 -50.58
CA ASP A 190 15.84 -12.01 -49.25
C ASP A 190 15.34 -10.94 -48.27
N PRO A 191 14.02 -10.88 -48.00
CA PRO A 191 13.44 -9.86 -47.13
C PRO A 191 13.91 -9.92 -45.68
N SER A 192 14.51 -11.03 -45.22
CA SER A 192 15.08 -11.11 -43.87
C SER A 192 16.43 -10.41 -43.73
N ASP A 193 17.13 -10.18 -44.85
CA ASP A 193 18.38 -9.41 -44.91
C ASP A 193 18.12 -7.99 -45.45
N SER A 194 17.50 -7.89 -46.64
CA SER A 194 17.21 -6.59 -47.26
C SER A 194 16.11 -6.67 -48.34
N ALA A 195 15.07 -5.86 -48.17
CA ALA A 195 14.06 -5.55 -49.16
C ALA A 195 14.07 -4.04 -49.51
N PRO A 196 13.62 -3.65 -50.72
CA PRO A 196 13.51 -2.24 -51.10
C PRO A 196 12.48 -1.50 -50.26
N ALA A 197 12.72 -0.21 -50.01
CA ALA A 197 11.70 0.67 -49.44
C ALA A 197 10.46 0.72 -50.35
N GLY A 198 9.28 0.61 -49.76
CA GLY A 198 8.00 0.66 -50.45
C GLY A 198 6.92 -0.22 -49.83
N THR A 199 5.71 -0.08 -50.37
CA THR A 199 4.52 -0.81 -49.90
C THR A 199 4.32 -2.11 -50.66
N ARG A 200 3.92 -3.17 -49.96
CA ARG A 200 3.45 -4.44 -50.50
C ARG A 200 2.06 -4.73 -49.97
N TYR A 201 1.32 -5.53 -50.72
CA TYR A 201 -0.07 -5.86 -50.45
C TYR A 201 -0.19 -7.36 -50.35
N LEU A 202 -0.79 -7.86 -49.27
CA LEU A 202 -0.91 -9.28 -48.98
C LEU A 202 -2.38 -9.65 -48.75
N ARG A 203 -2.81 -10.83 -49.20
CA ARG A 203 -4.20 -11.31 -49.05
C ARG A 203 -4.26 -12.78 -48.67
N ARG A 204 -5.23 -13.13 -47.81
CA ARG A 204 -5.64 -14.51 -47.51
C ARG A 204 -7.16 -14.59 -47.40
N SER A 205 -7.75 -15.47 -48.20
CA SER A 205 -9.17 -15.83 -48.13
C SER A 205 -9.37 -17.08 -47.29
N PHE A 206 -10.46 -17.16 -46.54
CA PHE A 206 -10.86 -18.34 -45.77
C PHE A 206 -12.38 -18.47 -45.70
N GLU A 207 -12.88 -19.65 -45.37
CA GLU A 207 -14.31 -19.96 -45.35
C GLU A 207 -14.83 -20.20 -43.93
N LEU A 208 -15.97 -19.60 -43.61
CA LEU A 208 -16.71 -19.87 -42.37
C LEU A 208 -18.00 -20.67 -42.66
N PRO A 209 -18.26 -21.79 -41.97
CA PRO A 209 -19.41 -22.64 -42.26
C PRO A 209 -20.74 -21.94 -41.98
N SER A 210 -21.78 -22.30 -42.75
CA SER A 210 -23.13 -21.77 -42.55
C SER A 210 -23.66 -22.11 -41.15
N GLY A 211 -23.94 -21.09 -40.34
CA GLY A 211 -24.39 -21.25 -38.95
C GLY A 211 -23.28 -21.22 -37.89
N ALA A 212 -22.03 -20.91 -38.27
CA ALA A 212 -20.96 -20.64 -37.32
C ALA A 212 -21.38 -19.51 -36.35
N GLN A 213 -21.36 -19.79 -35.05
CA GLN A 213 -21.42 -18.75 -34.03
C GLN A 213 -19.99 -18.46 -33.60
N ILE A 214 -19.52 -17.25 -33.89
CA ILE A 214 -18.21 -16.76 -33.48
C ILE A 214 -18.43 -15.98 -32.19
N SER A 215 -17.85 -16.46 -31.10
CA SER A 215 -17.88 -15.74 -29.83
C SER A 215 -16.78 -14.68 -29.74
N SER A 216 -15.65 -14.91 -30.42
CA SER A 216 -14.52 -13.96 -30.53
C SER A 216 -13.66 -14.33 -31.74
N ALA A 217 -12.99 -13.35 -32.36
CA ALA A 217 -12.00 -13.58 -33.41
C ALA A 217 -10.84 -12.58 -33.28
N GLU A 218 -9.79 -12.97 -32.57
CA GLU A 218 -8.65 -12.13 -32.26
C GLU A 218 -7.59 -12.19 -33.36
N ALA A 219 -7.35 -11.06 -34.04
CA ALA A 219 -6.26 -10.89 -34.99
C ALA A 219 -5.07 -10.18 -34.32
N GLN A 220 -3.87 -10.73 -34.49
CA GLN A 220 -2.61 -10.16 -34.02
C GLN A 220 -1.69 -9.93 -35.21
N PHE A 221 -1.30 -8.69 -35.48
CA PHE A 221 -0.45 -8.37 -36.63
C PHE A 221 0.64 -7.37 -36.27
N THR A 222 1.80 -7.53 -36.89
CA THR A 222 2.93 -6.59 -36.86
C THR A 222 3.63 -6.59 -38.22
N ALA A 223 4.41 -5.55 -38.50
CA ALA A 223 5.23 -5.50 -39.70
C ALA A 223 6.49 -4.66 -39.49
N ASP A 224 7.53 -5.04 -40.23
CA ASP A 224 8.75 -4.25 -40.39
C ASP A 224 8.67 -3.49 -41.74
N ASP A 225 8.33 -2.20 -41.77
CA ASP A 225 8.21 -1.25 -40.64
C ASP A 225 6.78 -0.97 -40.16
N SER A 226 5.75 -1.12 -41.01
CA SER A 226 4.36 -0.76 -40.64
C SER A 226 3.31 -1.46 -41.48
N PHE A 227 2.07 -1.56 -40.97
CA PHE A 227 0.95 -2.19 -41.70
C PHE A 227 -0.41 -1.53 -41.47
N THR A 228 -1.37 -1.86 -42.35
CA THR A 228 -2.81 -1.69 -42.16
C THR A 228 -3.52 -2.98 -42.53
N LEU A 229 -4.32 -3.52 -41.60
CA LEU A 229 -5.13 -4.72 -41.77
C LEU A 229 -6.56 -4.33 -42.15
N TYR A 230 -7.06 -4.94 -43.20
CA TYR A 230 -8.45 -4.87 -43.65
C TYR A 230 -9.11 -6.25 -43.50
N VAL A 231 -10.35 -6.26 -43.03
CA VAL A 231 -11.21 -7.44 -42.98
C VAL A 231 -12.44 -7.18 -43.85
N ASN A 232 -12.61 -7.97 -44.90
CA ASN A 232 -13.71 -7.80 -45.86
C ASN A 232 -13.82 -6.37 -46.41
N GLY A 233 -12.67 -5.71 -46.63
CA GLY A 233 -12.58 -4.35 -47.15
C GLY A 233 -12.78 -3.22 -46.13
N VAL A 234 -13.05 -3.54 -44.85
CA VAL A 234 -13.11 -2.58 -43.75
C VAL A 234 -11.76 -2.54 -43.05
N GLU A 235 -11.19 -1.35 -42.84
CA GLU A 235 -9.97 -1.20 -42.03
C GLU A 235 -10.25 -1.60 -40.58
N ALA A 236 -9.52 -2.60 -40.08
CA ALA A 236 -9.68 -3.14 -38.74
C ALA A 236 -8.65 -2.55 -37.76
N VAL A 237 -7.38 -2.48 -38.16
CA VAL A 237 -6.29 -1.92 -37.34
C VAL A 237 -5.09 -1.52 -38.20
N SER A 238 -4.29 -0.56 -37.76
CA SER A 238 -3.01 -0.19 -38.37
C SER A 238 -1.93 0.03 -37.31
N SER A 239 -0.67 -0.22 -37.68
CA SER A 239 0.45 -0.01 -36.78
C SER A 239 0.90 1.45 -36.72
N PRO A 240 1.46 1.90 -35.58
CA PRO A 240 2.10 3.21 -35.52
C PRO A 240 3.33 3.27 -36.42
N ARG A 241 3.57 4.42 -37.06
CA ARG A 241 4.74 4.67 -37.92
C ARG A 241 5.92 5.19 -37.09
N VAL A 242 6.48 4.32 -36.26
CA VAL A 242 7.61 4.62 -35.35
C VAL A 242 8.73 3.60 -35.53
N ALA A 243 9.95 3.96 -35.11
CA ALA A 243 11.07 3.03 -35.14
C ALA A 243 10.77 1.77 -34.32
N ASP A 244 11.20 0.61 -34.81
CA ASP A 244 10.99 -0.69 -34.18
C ASP A 244 9.51 -1.06 -33.95
N SER A 245 8.57 -0.51 -34.74
CA SER A 245 7.13 -0.83 -34.61
C SER A 245 6.85 -2.34 -34.69
N TRP A 246 7.71 -3.06 -35.43
CA TRP A 246 7.65 -4.50 -35.61
C TRP A 246 7.69 -5.28 -34.28
N ARG A 247 8.28 -4.73 -33.21
CA ARG A 247 8.38 -5.36 -31.87
C ARG A 247 7.05 -5.39 -31.12
N THR A 248 6.01 -4.77 -31.67
CA THR A 248 4.71 -4.60 -31.02
C THR A 248 3.60 -5.08 -31.93
N ALA A 249 2.94 -6.17 -31.55
CA ALA A 249 1.76 -6.66 -32.27
C ALA A 249 0.54 -5.79 -31.94
N SER A 250 -0.18 -5.35 -32.97
CA SER A 250 -1.53 -4.79 -32.78
C SER A 250 -2.52 -5.94 -32.64
N VAL A 251 -3.42 -5.84 -31.66
CA VAL A 251 -4.43 -6.85 -31.37
C VAL A 251 -5.82 -6.25 -31.57
N VAL A 252 -6.69 -6.95 -32.29
CA VAL A 252 -8.06 -6.48 -32.55
C VAL A 252 -9.03 -7.67 -32.62
N ASP A 253 -10.21 -7.53 -32.00
CA ASP A 253 -11.32 -8.48 -32.22
C ASP A 253 -12.03 -8.13 -33.52
N ILE A 254 -11.89 -9.01 -34.51
CA ILE A 254 -12.47 -8.87 -35.84
C ILE A 254 -13.79 -9.60 -36.01
N ALA A 255 -14.33 -10.26 -34.97
CA ALA A 255 -15.59 -10.98 -35.04
C ALA A 255 -16.75 -10.15 -35.65
N PRO A 256 -16.90 -8.85 -35.35
CA PRO A 256 -17.95 -8.01 -35.96
C PRO A 256 -17.83 -7.85 -37.48
N TYR A 257 -16.64 -8.06 -38.05
CA TYR A 257 -16.39 -7.92 -39.50
C TYR A 257 -16.56 -9.24 -40.26
N LEU A 258 -16.69 -10.36 -39.55
CA LEU A 258 -16.79 -11.69 -40.13
C LEU A 258 -18.24 -12.06 -40.46
N HIS A 259 -18.41 -12.87 -41.49
CA HIS A 259 -19.70 -13.42 -41.89
C HIS A 259 -19.60 -14.87 -42.35
N ALA A 260 -20.72 -15.58 -42.44
CA ALA A 260 -20.73 -16.92 -43.04
C ALA A 260 -20.27 -16.87 -44.51
N GLY A 261 -19.55 -17.90 -44.97
CA GLY A 261 -18.94 -17.98 -46.31
C GLY A 261 -17.52 -17.39 -46.37
N THR A 262 -17.14 -16.88 -47.55
CA THR A 262 -15.80 -16.37 -47.84
C THR A 262 -15.50 -15.08 -47.09
N ASN A 263 -14.43 -15.05 -46.31
CA ASN A 263 -13.89 -13.87 -45.67
C ASN A 263 -12.46 -13.63 -46.16
N VAL A 264 -12.02 -12.38 -46.14
CA VAL A 264 -10.68 -11.98 -46.57
C VAL A 264 -9.99 -11.13 -45.53
N LEU A 265 -8.76 -11.52 -45.19
CA LEU A 265 -7.77 -10.66 -44.56
C LEU A 265 -6.88 -10.05 -45.64
N ALA A 266 -6.72 -8.73 -45.62
CA ALA A 266 -5.86 -8.02 -46.54
C ALA A 266 -4.91 -7.11 -45.75
N VAL A 267 -3.61 -7.14 -46.03
CA VAL A 267 -2.60 -6.34 -45.33
C VAL A 267 -1.85 -5.47 -46.32
N GLU A 268 -1.89 -4.16 -46.08
CA GLU A 268 -0.98 -3.21 -46.70
C GLU A 268 0.21 -3.04 -45.77
N ALA A 269 1.43 -3.32 -46.21
CA ALA A 269 2.63 -3.22 -45.38
C ALA A 269 3.73 -2.43 -46.06
N THR A 270 4.40 -1.55 -45.31
CA THR A 270 5.40 -0.63 -45.85
C THR A 270 6.73 -0.81 -45.13
N ASN A 271 7.77 -1.06 -45.92
CA ASN A 271 9.16 -0.89 -45.50
C ASN A 271 9.59 0.55 -45.79
N SER A 272 9.97 1.32 -44.77
CA SER A 272 10.21 2.77 -44.88
C SER A 272 11.60 3.08 -45.43
N VAL A 273 12.55 2.18 -45.21
CA VAL A 273 13.94 2.28 -45.66
C VAL A 273 14.39 0.96 -46.26
N GLN A 274 15.47 0.94 -47.04
CA GLN A 274 16.00 -0.34 -47.51
C GLN A 274 16.62 -1.12 -46.33
N GLY A 275 16.16 -2.35 -46.10
CA GLY A 275 16.51 -3.15 -44.92
C GLY A 275 15.57 -4.36 -44.79
N PRO A 276 15.62 -5.12 -43.70
CA PRO A 276 14.67 -6.21 -43.46
C PRO A 276 13.22 -5.76 -43.61
N ALA A 277 12.34 -6.64 -44.11
CA ALA A 277 10.92 -6.38 -44.25
C ALA A 277 10.10 -7.66 -44.09
N GLY A 278 8.94 -7.54 -43.46
CA GLY A 278 8.02 -8.65 -43.32
C GLY A 278 6.74 -8.26 -42.60
N VAL A 279 5.69 -9.02 -42.84
CA VAL A 279 4.44 -9.02 -42.07
C VAL A 279 4.38 -10.30 -41.26
N LEU A 280 4.06 -10.20 -39.98
CA LEU A 280 3.85 -11.33 -39.10
C LEU A 280 2.47 -11.20 -38.47
N GLY A 281 1.71 -12.28 -38.40
CA GLY A 281 0.43 -12.25 -37.72
C GLY A 281 -0.29 -13.58 -37.61
N SER A 282 -1.35 -13.55 -36.81
CA SER A 282 -2.26 -14.67 -36.61
C SER A 282 -3.70 -14.18 -36.44
N LEU A 283 -4.64 -15.10 -36.65
CA LEU A 283 -6.04 -14.95 -36.34
C LEU A 283 -6.49 -16.21 -35.61
N HIS A 284 -6.94 -16.04 -34.37
CA HIS A 284 -7.54 -17.08 -33.55
C HIS A 284 -9.03 -16.77 -33.36
N PHE A 285 -9.93 -17.72 -33.62
CA PHE A 285 -11.34 -17.52 -33.32
C PHE A 285 -11.96 -18.68 -32.53
N GLU A 286 -12.79 -18.32 -31.55
CA GLU A 286 -13.55 -19.23 -30.69
C GLU A 286 -15.04 -19.26 -31.12
N GLY A 287 -15.68 -20.43 -31.03
CA GLY A 287 -17.07 -20.61 -31.44
C GLY A 287 -17.60 -22.03 -31.27
N THR A 288 -18.73 -22.34 -31.89
CA THR A 288 -19.33 -23.71 -31.86
C THR A 288 -18.63 -24.71 -32.78
N ALA A 289 -17.74 -24.26 -33.65
CA ALA A 289 -16.87 -25.10 -34.48
C ALA A 289 -15.49 -25.28 -33.82
N ALA A 290 -14.68 -26.23 -34.29
CA ALA A 290 -13.32 -26.40 -33.78
C ALA A 290 -12.52 -25.08 -33.95
N PRO A 291 -11.71 -24.68 -32.94
CA PRO A 291 -10.84 -23.51 -33.05
C PRO A 291 -9.99 -23.63 -34.31
N THR A 292 -9.92 -22.57 -35.11
CA THR A 292 -9.08 -22.53 -36.31
C THR A 292 -8.13 -21.35 -36.18
N ASP A 293 -6.84 -21.65 -36.21
CA ASP A 293 -5.79 -20.64 -36.28
C ASP A 293 -5.41 -20.41 -37.75
N LEU A 294 -5.44 -19.15 -38.18
CA LEU A 294 -4.79 -18.73 -39.42
C LEU A 294 -3.53 -17.96 -39.03
N VAL A 295 -2.45 -18.16 -39.76
CA VAL A 295 -1.17 -17.48 -39.51
C VAL A 295 -0.66 -16.83 -40.79
N THR A 296 0.30 -15.92 -40.69
CA THR A 296 1.09 -15.50 -41.84
C THR A 296 2.00 -16.63 -42.27
N ASP A 297 1.81 -17.13 -43.50
CA ASP A 297 2.52 -18.27 -44.07
C ASP A 297 2.45 -18.19 -45.63
N THR A 298 2.95 -19.22 -46.31
CA THR A 298 2.96 -19.29 -47.79
C THR A 298 1.59 -19.50 -48.43
N SER A 299 0.50 -19.64 -47.65
CA SER A 299 -0.87 -19.65 -48.18
C SER A 299 -1.40 -18.24 -48.51
N TRP A 300 -0.72 -17.20 -48.04
CA TRP A 300 -0.99 -15.82 -48.44
C TRP A 300 -0.50 -15.56 -49.86
N ARG A 301 -1.17 -14.62 -50.55
CA ARG A 301 -0.71 -14.06 -51.82
C ARG A 301 -0.18 -12.65 -51.60
N ALA A 302 0.81 -12.23 -52.39
CA ALA A 302 1.43 -10.91 -52.25
C ALA A 302 1.61 -10.21 -53.60
N SER A 303 1.54 -8.89 -53.60
CA SER A 303 1.78 -8.03 -54.76
C SER A 303 2.58 -6.78 -54.38
N ASN A 304 3.32 -6.23 -55.34
CA ASN A 304 4.00 -4.95 -55.22
C ASN A 304 3.20 -3.77 -55.81
N SER A 305 1.96 -4.01 -56.25
CA SER A 305 0.99 -3.00 -56.66
C SER A 305 -0.43 -3.42 -56.26
N ALA A 306 -1.31 -2.45 -56.02
CA ALA A 306 -2.72 -2.69 -55.73
C ALA A 306 -3.62 -1.95 -56.71
N ASP A 307 -4.70 -2.59 -57.12
CA ASP A 307 -5.80 -1.97 -57.86
C ASP A 307 -6.92 -1.54 -56.90
N ASP A 308 -7.85 -0.72 -57.37
CA ASP A 308 -9.03 -0.34 -56.58
C ASP A 308 -9.84 -1.58 -56.15
N GLY A 309 -10.15 -1.68 -54.87
CA GLY A 309 -10.93 -2.79 -54.31
C GLY A 309 -10.12 -4.06 -54.03
N TRP A 310 -8.79 -4.04 -54.13
CA TRP A 310 -7.90 -5.16 -53.79
C TRP A 310 -8.10 -5.75 -52.39
N GLN A 311 -8.78 -5.10 -51.47
CA GLN A 311 -9.06 -5.52 -50.09
C GLN A 311 -10.45 -6.17 -49.93
N GLN A 312 -11.28 -6.14 -50.98
CA GLN A 312 -12.64 -6.67 -50.97
C GLN A 312 -12.66 -8.21 -51.14
N PRO A 313 -13.70 -8.91 -50.63
CA PRO A 313 -13.84 -10.36 -50.82
C PRO A 313 -13.94 -10.80 -52.29
N GLY A 314 -14.51 -9.96 -53.15
CA GLY A 314 -14.72 -10.26 -54.58
C GLY A 314 -13.54 -9.97 -55.52
N TYR A 315 -12.39 -9.54 -54.99
CA TYR A 315 -11.22 -9.24 -55.82
C TYR A 315 -10.50 -10.52 -56.30
N ASP A 316 -10.14 -10.58 -57.57
CA ASP A 316 -9.39 -11.69 -58.17
C ASP A 316 -7.87 -11.49 -57.99
N ASP A 317 -7.32 -12.15 -56.98
CA ASP A 317 -5.88 -12.17 -56.70
C ASP A 317 -5.16 -13.39 -57.33
N SER A 318 -5.80 -14.13 -58.25
CA SER A 318 -5.23 -15.37 -58.79
C SER A 318 -3.88 -15.17 -59.51
N ALA A 319 -3.63 -13.95 -60.02
CA ALA A 319 -2.38 -13.54 -60.65
C ALA A 319 -1.26 -13.14 -59.65
N TRP A 320 -1.59 -12.91 -58.37
CA TRP A 320 -0.58 -12.56 -57.36
C TRP A 320 0.23 -13.82 -56.99
N PRO A 321 1.58 -13.74 -56.96
CA PRO A 321 2.39 -14.85 -56.46
C PRO A 321 2.07 -15.15 -54.99
N GLN A 322 2.42 -16.35 -54.54
CA GLN A 322 2.44 -16.66 -53.11
C GLN A 322 3.42 -15.72 -52.39
N ALA A 323 3.08 -15.36 -51.15
CA ALA A 323 3.98 -14.63 -50.29
C ALA A 323 5.24 -15.47 -50.01
N LEU A 324 6.40 -14.81 -50.00
CA LEU A 324 7.67 -15.42 -49.64
C LEU A 324 7.81 -15.42 -48.12
N GLU A 325 8.15 -16.57 -47.55
CA GLU A 325 8.56 -16.66 -46.15
C GLU A 325 9.97 -16.09 -45.99
N ALA A 326 10.08 -14.99 -45.25
CA ALA A 326 11.35 -14.35 -44.92
C ALA A 326 12.02 -15.06 -43.73
N ALA A 327 11.27 -15.34 -42.66
CA ALA A 327 11.74 -16.10 -41.51
C ALA A 327 10.58 -16.65 -40.67
N HIS A 328 10.77 -17.78 -40.01
CA HIS A 328 9.88 -18.23 -38.93
C HIS A 328 9.97 -17.29 -37.71
N TYR A 329 8.90 -17.12 -36.94
CA TYR A 329 8.97 -16.37 -35.68
C TYR A 329 10.00 -16.99 -34.71
N GLY A 330 10.82 -16.17 -34.06
CA GLY A 330 11.99 -16.65 -33.30
C GLY A 330 13.29 -16.74 -34.11
N ALA A 331 13.25 -16.53 -35.43
CA ALA A 331 14.41 -16.47 -36.31
C ALA A 331 14.55 -15.10 -37.00
N GLY A 332 15.51 -14.99 -37.93
CA GLY A 332 15.79 -13.75 -38.65
C GLY A 332 16.32 -12.62 -37.75
N PRO A 333 16.31 -11.36 -38.21
CA PRO A 333 16.71 -10.21 -37.41
C PRO A 333 15.72 -9.89 -36.26
N TRP A 334 14.52 -10.48 -36.29
CA TRP A 334 13.43 -10.18 -35.36
C TRP A 334 13.44 -11.04 -34.08
N GLY A 335 13.83 -12.31 -34.18
CA GLY A 335 13.85 -13.24 -33.04
C GLY A 335 12.47 -13.39 -32.38
N THR A 336 12.42 -13.40 -31.04
CA THR A 336 11.18 -13.49 -30.24
C THR A 336 10.76 -12.12 -29.69
N SER A 337 11.23 -11.02 -30.27
CA SER A 337 11.12 -9.67 -29.67
C SER A 337 9.76 -9.00 -29.87
N VAL A 338 8.76 -9.72 -30.37
CA VAL A 338 7.39 -9.22 -30.54
C VAL A 338 6.63 -9.41 -29.25
N SER A 339 5.98 -8.34 -28.79
CA SER A 339 5.13 -8.30 -27.59
C SER A 339 3.77 -7.69 -27.92
N ILE A 340 2.78 -7.92 -27.07
CA ILE A 340 1.50 -7.20 -27.13
C ILE A 340 1.66 -5.98 -26.20
N PRO A 341 1.44 -4.75 -26.68
CA PRO A 341 1.49 -3.60 -25.80
C PRO A 341 0.32 -3.67 -24.82
N PRO A 342 0.50 -3.28 -23.56
CA PRO A 342 -0.62 -3.13 -22.64
C PRO A 342 -1.69 -2.22 -23.25
N ALA A 343 -2.96 -2.57 -23.09
CA ALA A 343 -4.06 -1.71 -23.52
C ALA A 343 -4.04 -0.37 -22.75
N PRO A 344 -4.47 0.75 -23.37
CA PRO A 344 -4.69 2.01 -22.69
C PRO A 344 -5.65 1.89 -21.50
N GLU A 345 -5.75 2.95 -20.69
CA GLU A 345 -6.80 3.01 -19.67
C GLU A 345 -8.19 2.82 -20.31
N THR A 346 -9.07 2.11 -19.63
CA THR A 346 -10.45 1.89 -20.10
C THR A 346 -11.37 2.94 -19.51
N LEU A 347 -12.10 3.67 -20.34
CA LEU A 347 -13.22 4.52 -19.93
C LEU A 347 -14.53 3.75 -20.06
N LEU A 348 -15.37 3.78 -19.03
CA LEU A 348 -16.67 3.12 -18.98
C LEU A 348 -17.75 4.16 -18.64
N ARG A 349 -18.84 4.24 -19.40
CA ARG A 349 -19.93 5.19 -19.13
C ARG A 349 -21.33 4.60 -19.28
N ASP A 350 -22.28 5.21 -18.58
CA ASP A 350 -23.73 5.01 -18.78
C ASP A 350 -24.50 6.31 -18.49
N ASP A 351 -25.63 6.49 -19.16
CA ASP A 351 -26.56 7.60 -18.95
C ASP A 351 -27.87 7.09 -18.34
N PHE A 352 -28.35 7.75 -17.29
CA PHE A 352 -29.58 7.37 -16.62
C PHE A 352 -30.44 8.57 -16.21
N THR A 353 -31.71 8.32 -15.90
CA THR A 353 -32.63 9.36 -15.44
C THR A 353 -33.08 9.10 -14.01
N ALA A 354 -32.85 10.06 -13.12
CA ALA A 354 -33.43 10.10 -11.79
C ALA A 354 -34.78 10.82 -11.83
N ARG A 355 -35.88 10.09 -11.71
CA ARG A 355 -37.23 10.58 -12.05
C ARG A 355 -37.89 11.43 -10.97
N LYS A 356 -37.34 11.42 -9.75
CA LYS A 356 -37.92 12.07 -8.58
C LYS A 356 -36.86 12.83 -7.79
N HIS A 357 -37.30 13.55 -6.77
CA HIS A 357 -36.40 14.24 -5.85
C HIS A 357 -35.60 13.22 -5.01
N ILE A 358 -34.28 13.30 -5.07
CA ILE A 358 -33.35 12.38 -4.39
C ILE A 358 -33.26 12.75 -2.91
N ALA A 359 -33.33 11.76 -2.03
CA ALA A 359 -33.11 11.91 -0.59
C ALA A 359 -31.71 11.46 -0.18
N SER A 360 -31.21 10.37 -0.75
CA SER A 360 -29.84 9.88 -0.55
C SER A 360 -29.42 9.01 -1.74
N ALA A 361 -28.11 8.95 -2.00
CA ALA A 361 -27.54 8.02 -2.95
C ALA A 361 -26.18 7.45 -2.50
N ARG A 362 -25.91 6.19 -2.84
CA ARG A 362 -24.66 5.48 -2.55
C ARG A 362 -24.12 4.82 -3.80
N ALA A 363 -22.82 4.96 -4.06
CA ALA A 363 -22.13 4.19 -5.09
C ALA A 363 -21.20 3.17 -4.44
N TYR A 364 -21.29 1.92 -4.87
CA TYR A 364 -20.42 0.80 -4.49
C TYR A 364 -19.59 0.41 -5.71
N VAL A 365 -18.27 0.49 -5.61
CA VAL A 365 -17.37 0.37 -6.76
C VAL A 365 -16.26 -0.63 -6.47
N ALA A 366 -16.16 -1.66 -7.31
CA ALA A 366 -15.02 -2.57 -7.38
C ALA A 366 -14.41 -2.49 -8.78
N GLY A 367 -13.38 -1.65 -8.94
CA GLY A 367 -12.60 -1.56 -10.17
C GLY A 367 -11.31 -2.37 -10.05
N LEU A 368 -11.25 -3.56 -10.65
CA LEU A 368 -10.06 -4.40 -10.60
C LEU A 368 -8.93 -3.78 -11.43
N GLY A 369 -7.78 -3.60 -10.77
CA GLY A 369 -6.73 -2.71 -11.21
C GLY A 369 -6.79 -1.45 -10.35
N TYR A 370 -7.01 -0.30 -10.95
CA TYR A 370 -7.37 0.91 -10.21
C TYR A 370 -8.57 1.63 -10.84
N ASN A 371 -9.38 2.38 -10.07
CA ASN A 371 -10.51 3.13 -10.63
C ASN A 371 -10.56 4.61 -10.24
N LYS A 372 -11.17 5.43 -11.09
CA LYS A 372 -11.69 6.76 -10.73
C LYS A 372 -13.17 6.87 -11.12
N LEU A 373 -14.03 7.20 -10.15
CA LEU A 373 -15.46 7.39 -10.36
C LEU A 373 -15.80 8.85 -10.69
N TYR A 374 -16.70 9.06 -11.64
CA TYR A 374 -17.24 10.35 -12.05
C TYR A 374 -18.76 10.30 -12.11
N LEU A 375 -19.41 11.40 -11.70
CA LEU A 375 -20.85 11.63 -11.91
C LEU A 375 -21.04 13.06 -12.40
N ASN A 376 -21.77 13.23 -13.51
CA ASN A 376 -22.11 14.53 -14.09
C ASN A 376 -20.88 15.46 -14.24
N GLY A 377 -19.81 14.93 -14.83
CA GLY A 377 -18.53 15.62 -15.04
C GLY A 377 -17.65 15.80 -13.81
N ARG A 378 -18.13 15.44 -12.60
CA ARG A 378 -17.41 15.61 -11.34
C ARG A 378 -16.75 14.32 -10.89
N ARG A 379 -15.44 14.35 -10.61
CA ARG A 379 -14.74 13.27 -9.90
C ARG A 379 -15.34 13.07 -8.51
N ILE A 380 -15.60 11.83 -8.14
CA ILE A 380 -16.13 11.45 -6.83
C ILE A 380 -14.98 11.03 -5.91
N GLY A 381 -14.93 11.64 -4.73
CA GLY A 381 -13.89 11.36 -3.75
C GLY A 381 -12.52 11.94 -4.09
N ASP A 382 -11.57 11.66 -3.21
CA ASP A 382 -10.17 12.08 -3.24
C ASP A 382 -9.21 10.88 -3.07
N ARG A 383 -9.74 9.67 -3.25
CA ARG A 383 -8.99 8.41 -3.18
C ARG A 383 -8.18 8.22 -4.46
N GLU A 384 -6.97 7.69 -4.31
CA GLU A 384 -6.05 7.37 -5.40
C GLU A 384 -5.66 5.90 -5.30
N LEU A 385 -5.23 5.27 -6.41
CA LEU A 385 -4.71 3.89 -6.42
C LEU A 385 -5.61 2.88 -5.68
N GLU A 386 -6.93 2.98 -5.86
CA GLU A 386 -7.91 2.06 -5.26
C GLU A 386 -8.48 1.10 -6.30
N PRO A 387 -8.92 -0.11 -5.92
CA PRO A 387 -8.89 -0.69 -4.58
C PRO A 387 -7.50 -1.15 -4.15
N GLY A 388 -7.31 -1.39 -2.85
CA GLY A 388 -6.07 -1.94 -2.33
C GLY A 388 -5.66 -3.30 -2.92
N PHE A 389 -4.36 -3.57 -2.89
CA PHE A 389 -3.75 -4.78 -3.42
C PHE A 389 -4.00 -6.01 -2.53
N THR A 390 -4.70 -7.00 -3.07
CA THR A 390 -5.04 -8.27 -2.40
C THR A 390 -4.72 -9.46 -3.30
N VAL A 391 -4.85 -10.67 -2.76
CA VAL A 391 -4.95 -11.89 -3.57
C VAL A 391 -6.35 -11.89 -4.22
N PHE A 392 -6.47 -11.32 -5.41
CA PHE A 392 -7.77 -10.99 -6.02
C PHE A 392 -8.68 -12.21 -6.26
N ASP A 393 -8.11 -13.42 -6.37
CA ASP A 393 -8.87 -14.68 -6.46
C ASP A 393 -9.42 -15.21 -5.11
N LYS A 394 -9.12 -14.52 -4.01
CA LYS A 394 -9.62 -14.82 -2.66
C LYS A 394 -10.43 -13.67 -2.08
N THR A 395 -9.93 -12.44 -2.25
CA THR A 395 -10.57 -11.23 -1.75
C THR A 395 -10.52 -10.13 -2.81
N VAL A 396 -11.68 -9.55 -3.14
CA VAL A 396 -11.80 -8.34 -3.97
C VAL A 396 -12.38 -7.23 -3.11
N LEU A 397 -11.68 -6.11 -3.03
CA LEU A 397 -12.16 -4.96 -2.26
C LEU A 397 -13.09 -4.08 -3.11
N TYR A 398 -14.09 -3.48 -2.47
CA TYR A 398 -14.94 -2.44 -3.04
C TYR A 398 -15.05 -1.23 -2.11
N SER A 399 -15.16 -0.05 -2.70
CA SER A 399 -15.35 1.22 -2.01
C SER A 399 -16.82 1.62 -1.97
N THR A 400 -17.23 2.27 -0.88
CA THR A 400 -18.56 2.90 -0.76
C THR A 400 -18.44 4.43 -0.72
N TYR A 401 -19.26 5.11 -1.52
CA TYR A 401 -19.31 6.57 -1.63
C TYR A 401 -20.69 7.12 -1.33
N ASP A 402 -20.77 8.23 -0.58
CA ASP A 402 -21.96 9.08 -0.58
C ASP A 402 -21.93 9.99 -1.82
N VAL A 403 -22.87 9.78 -2.73
CA VAL A 403 -22.97 10.54 -3.99
C VAL A 403 -24.26 11.35 -4.08
N THR A 404 -24.94 11.56 -2.96
CA THR A 404 -26.23 12.26 -2.90
C THR A 404 -26.17 13.61 -3.62
N ASP A 405 -25.16 14.42 -3.30
CA ASP A 405 -24.99 15.78 -3.85
C ASP A 405 -24.32 15.80 -5.24
N ALA A 406 -23.95 14.64 -5.78
CA ALA A 406 -23.42 14.52 -7.15
C ALA A 406 -24.53 14.38 -8.19
N LEU A 407 -25.72 13.96 -7.75
CA LEU A 407 -26.85 13.63 -8.62
C LEU A 407 -27.85 14.79 -8.69
N ARG A 408 -28.66 14.78 -9.75
CA ARG A 408 -29.76 15.73 -9.95
C ARG A 408 -31.02 15.01 -10.43
N THR A 409 -32.19 15.60 -10.19
CA THR A 409 -33.43 15.14 -10.82
C THR A 409 -33.35 15.39 -12.33
N GLY A 410 -33.71 14.39 -13.14
CA GLY A 410 -33.55 14.39 -14.60
C GLY A 410 -32.37 13.53 -15.05
N GLY A 411 -31.73 13.91 -16.16
CA GLY A 411 -30.62 13.16 -16.75
C GLY A 411 -29.33 13.27 -15.93
N ASN A 412 -28.66 12.14 -15.76
CA ASN A 412 -27.36 12.00 -15.12
C ASN A 412 -26.46 11.10 -15.96
N ALA A 413 -25.16 11.31 -15.87
CA ALA A 413 -24.13 10.45 -16.44
C ALA A 413 -23.26 9.88 -15.32
N ILE A 414 -22.89 8.61 -15.45
CA ILE A 414 -21.88 7.95 -14.61
C ILE A 414 -20.72 7.52 -15.50
N GLY A 415 -19.50 7.78 -15.04
CA GLY A 415 -18.27 7.41 -15.73
C GLY A 415 -17.27 6.78 -14.77
N VAL A 416 -16.53 5.78 -15.23
CA VAL A 416 -15.42 5.18 -14.49
C VAL A 416 -14.23 5.04 -15.42
N SER A 417 -13.05 5.49 -15.00
CA SER A 417 -11.79 5.16 -15.68
C SER A 417 -11.07 4.05 -14.93
N LEU A 418 -10.47 3.11 -15.65
CA LEU A 418 -9.78 1.95 -15.09
C LEU A 418 -8.30 1.91 -15.50
N GLY A 419 -7.44 1.72 -14.49
CA GLY A 419 -6.03 1.42 -14.62
C GLY A 419 -5.71 -0.04 -14.33
N ARG A 420 -4.47 -0.46 -14.63
CA ARG A 420 -4.01 -1.86 -14.54
C ARG A 420 -3.67 -2.28 -13.11
N GLY A 421 -3.03 -1.40 -12.33
CA GLY A 421 -2.56 -1.70 -10.97
C GLY A 421 -1.81 -3.03 -10.87
N TYR A 422 -1.84 -3.68 -9.71
CA TYR A 422 -1.30 -5.04 -9.55
C TYR A 422 -2.18 -6.13 -10.18
N TYR A 423 -3.47 -5.87 -10.43
CA TYR A 423 -4.41 -6.84 -10.99
C TYR A 423 -4.04 -7.25 -12.43
N ALA A 424 -3.63 -6.27 -13.23
CA ALA A 424 -3.35 -6.40 -14.66
C ALA A 424 -1.92 -6.00 -15.03
N MET A 425 -0.98 -6.04 -14.08
CA MET A 425 0.42 -5.65 -14.31
C MET A 425 1.10 -6.60 -15.30
N THR A 426 1.87 -6.05 -16.23
CA THR A 426 2.55 -6.82 -17.30
C THR A 426 4.07 -6.92 -17.12
N ASP A 427 4.70 -5.96 -16.43
CA ASP A 427 6.16 -5.87 -16.34
C ASP A 427 6.60 -5.21 -15.03
N PRO A 428 7.87 -5.41 -14.59
CA PRO A 428 8.85 -6.40 -15.07
C PRO A 428 8.71 -7.78 -14.41
N ASP A 429 7.72 -7.94 -13.55
CA ASP A 429 7.50 -9.11 -12.73
C ASP A 429 6.53 -10.10 -13.39
N GLU A 430 6.58 -11.36 -12.97
CA GLU A 430 5.73 -12.46 -13.43
C GLU A 430 4.28 -12.42 -12.90
N TRP A 431 3.71 -11.24 -12.63
CA TRP A 431 2.33 -11.13 -12.13
C TRP A 431 1.29 -11.66 -13.12
N GLU A 432 1.62 -11.67 -14.41
CA GLU A 432 0.84 -12.32 -15.46
C GLU A 432 0.64 -13.83 -15.26
N ALA A 433 1.50 -14.48 -14.47
CA ALA A 433 1.36 -15.89 -14.09
C ALA A 433 0.37 -16.09 -12.94
N SER A 434 -0.08 -15.03 -12.27
CA SER A 434 -0.99 -15.13 -11.13
C SER A 434 -2.37 -15.64 -11.59
N PRO A 435 -3.03 -16.52 -10.82
CA PRO A 435 -4.33 -17.09 -11.20
C PRO A 435 -5.44 -16.05 -11.48
N TRP A 436 -5.36 -14.88 -10.83
CA TRP A 436 -6.35 -13.81 -10.96
C TRP A 436 -6.10 -12.86 -12.13
N TRP A 437 -4.92 -12.90 -12.76
CA TRP A 437 -4.47 -11.87 -13.69
C TRP A 437 -5.40 -11.76 -14.90
N SER A 438 -5.77 -10.53 -15.25
CA SER A 438 -6.68 -10.24 -16.37
C SER A 438 -6.63 -8.75 -16.73
N GLU A 439 -7.31 -8.34 -17.80
CA GLU A 439 -7.53 -6.92 -18.12
C GLU A 439 -8.48 -6.25 -17.10
N PRO A 440 -8.36 -4.93 -16.87
CA PRO A 440 -9.18 -4.21 -15.87
C PRO A 440 -10.68 -4.41 -16.03
N LYS A 441 -11.39 -4.52 -14.90
CA LYS A 441 -12.83 -4.83 -14.86
C LYS A 441 -13.55 -3.97 -13.82
N LEU A 442 -14.81 -3.67 -14.07
CA LEU A 442 -15.68 -2.93 -13.17
C LEU A 442 -16.86 -3.78 -12.72
N LYS A 443 -17.12 -3.78 -11.42
CA LYS A 443 -18.45 -4.08 -10.86
C LYS A 443 -18.92 -2.87 -10.06
N LEU A 444 -20.11 -2.37 -10.38
CA LEU A 444 -20.64 -1.14 -9.79
C LEU A 444 -22.14 -1.25 -9.51
N GLU A 445 -22.56 -0.66 -8.40
CA GLU A 445 -23.96 -0.45 -8.07
C GLU A 445 -24.15 0.96 -7.48
N LEU A 446 -25.12 1.70 -8.01
CA LEU A 446 -25.54 3.01 -7.54
C LEU A 446 -26.99 2.91 -7.05
N ASP A 447 -27.18 3.06 -5.75
CA ASP A 447 -28.46 3.03 -5.08
C ASP A 447 -28.98 4.45 -4.83
N ILE A 448 -30.17 4.74 -5.32
CA ILE A 448 -30.85 6.03 -5.16
C ILE A 448 -32.12 5.81 -4.34
N THR A 449 -32.23 6.49 -3.20
CA THR A 449 -33.47 6.60 -2.44
C THR A 449 -34.10 7.97 -2.68
N TYR A 450 -35.38 7.98 -3.05
CA TYR A 450 -36.14 9.19 -3.32
C TYR A 450 -36.86 9.71 -2.06
N ALA A 451 -37.23 10.99 -2.07
CA ALA A 451 -37.92 11.65 -0.96
C ALA A 451 -39.32 11.06 -0.65
N ASP A 452 -39.93 10.32 -1.58
CA ASP A 452 -41.18 9.59 -1.35
C ASP A 452 -40.98 8.17 -0.80
N GLY A 453 -39.72 7.78 -0.52
CA GLY A 453 -39.33 6.47 0.00
C GLY A 453 -39.14 5.38 -1.07
N THR A 454 -39.41 5.66 -2.35
CA THR A 454 -39.12 4.70 -3.44
C THR A 454 -37.63 4.68 -3.79
N GLN A 455 -37.17 3.60 -4.43
CA GLN A 455 -35.76 3.40 -4.77
C GLN A 455 -35.55 3.15 -6.28
N GLN A 456 -34.36 3.47 -6.76
CA GLN A 456 -33.86 3.11 -8.09
C GLN A 456 -32.41 2.64 -7.96
N GLN A 457 -32.04 1.61 -8.72
CA GLN A 457 -30.68 1.10 -8.79
C GLN A 457 -30.15 1.26 -10.22
N ILE A 458 -28.89 1.69 -10.35
CA ILE A 458 -28.13 1.66 -11.59
C ILE A 458 -26.97 0.69 -11.37
N VAL A 459 -26.80 -0.26 -12.28
CA VAL A 459 -25.82 -1.34 -12.12
C VAL A 459 -24.93 -1.43 -13.34
N SER A 460 -23.66 -1.83 -13.16
CA SER A 460 -22.80 -2.22 -14.27
C SER A 460 -23.42 -3.40 -15.04
N GLY A 461 -23.43 -3.33 -16.37
CA GLY A 461 -24.09 -4.32 -17.23
C GLY A 461 -24.22 -3.88 -18.70
N SER A 462 -25.18 -4.46 -19.43
CA SER A 462 -25.31 -4.31 -20.91
C SER A 462 -25.64 -2.90 -21.43
N GLY A 463 -26.02 -1.96 -20.56
CA GLY A 463 -26.25 -0.56 -20.93
C GLY A 463 -24.98 0.28 -21.03
N TRP A 464 -23.87 -0.23 -20.47
CA TRP A 464 -22.61 0.50 -20.41
C TRP A 464 -21.87 0.46 -21.74
N LYS A 465 -21.17 1.55 -22.02
CA LYS A 465 -20.24 1.66 -23.15
C LYS A 465 -18.81 1.83 -22.66
N GLN A 466 -17.86 1.49 -23.53
CA GLN A 466 -16.43 1.57 -23.29
C GLN A 466 -15.70 2.29 -24.43
N SER A 467 -14.58 2.94 -24.09
CA SER A 467 -13.61 3.49 -25.03
C SER A 467 -12.24 3.60 -24.36
N ASP A 468 -11.17 3.63 -25.16
CA ASP A 468 -9.83 3.94 -24.67
C ASP A 468 -9.75 5.38 -24.14
N GLY A 469 -9.01 5.56 -23.05
CA GLY A 469 -8.70 6.86 -22.48
C GLY A 469 -7.30 7.38 -22.84
N PRO A 470 -6.98 8.60 -22.39
CA PRO A 470 -5.74 9.29 -22.75
C PRO A 470 -4.46 8.68 -22.15
N THR A 471 -4.55 7.84 -21.12
CA THR A 471 -3.38 7.13 -20.55
C THR A 471 -3.05 5.90 -21.41
N ALA A 472 -2.10 6.07 -22.33
CA ALA A 472 -1.69 5.07 -23.31
C ALA A 472 -0.90 3.90 -22.70
N THR A 473 -0.02 4.17 -21.74
CA THR A 473 0.70 3.13 -20.99
C THR A 473 0.79 3.47 -19.51
N GLN A 474 0.86 2.46 -18.66
CA GLN A 474 0.92 2.60 -17.22
C GLN A 474 1.67 1.42 -16.60
N SER A 475 2.55 1.73 -15.64
CA SER A 475 3.29 0.75 -14.85
C SER A 475 3.61 1.36 -13.49
N LEU A 476 3.46 0.57 -12.43
CA LEU A 476 3.89 0.95 -11.09
C LEU A 476 5.41 1.20 -10.99
N TRP A 477 6.19 0.59 -11.90
CA TRP A 477 7.66 0.65 -11.93
C TRP A 477 8.16 1.72 -12.90
N PHE A 478 7.60 1.73 -14.11
CA PHE A 478 8.14 2.53 -15.21
C PHE A 478 7.45 3.89 -15.37
N GLY A 479 6.26 4.10 -14.79
CA GLY A 479 5.49 5.34 -14.88
C GLY A 479 4.34 5.28 -15.89
N GLU A 480 3.87 6.45 -16.34
CA GLU A 480 2.72 6.57 -17.25
C GLU A 480 3.07 7.37 -18.50
N THR A 481 2.46 7.00 -19.62
CA THR A 481 2.41 7.84 -20.83
C THR A 481 0.98 8.30 -21.07
N TYR A 482 0.77 9.62 -21.03
CA TYR A 482 -0.52 10.26 -21.22
C TYR A 482 -0.50 11.14 -22.47
N ASP A 483 -1.48 10.96 -23.36
CA ASP A 483 -1.68 11.79 -24.54
C ASP A 483 -2.96 12.63 -24.42
N ALA A 484 -2.80 13.92 -24.11
CA ALA A 484 -3.93 14.81 -23.92
C ALA A 484 -4.75 15.02 -25.21
N ARG A 485 -4.20 14.69 -26.39
CA ARG A 485 -4.93 14.74 -27.66
C ARG A 485 -6.01 13.65 -27.78
N ALA A 486 -5.87 12.59 -26.98
CA ALA A 486 -6.83 11.48 -26.88
C ALA A 486 -7.90 11.71 -25.80
N GLU A 487 -7.87 12.85 -25.08
CA GLU A 487 -8.95 13.20 -24.18
C GLU A 487 -10.28 13.32 -24.93
N GLN A 488 -11.36 12.88 -24.27
CA GLN A 488 -12.72 12.95 -24.79
C GLN A 488 -13.54 13.92 -23.92
N PRO A 489 -13.48 15.25 -24.13
CA PRO A 489 -14.13 16.23 -23.25
C PRO A 489 -15.62 15.95 -23.04
N GLY A 490 -16.03 15.89 -21.79
CA GLY A 490 -17.43 15.68 -21.41
C GLY A 490 -17.90 14.22 -21.42
N TRP A 491 -17.03 13.23 -21.69
CA TRP A 491 -17.40 11.80 -21.74
C TRP A 491 -18.15 11.31 -20.47
N ASN A 492 -17.83 11.91 -19.33
CA ASN A 492 -18.40 11.62 -18.01
C ASN A 492 -19.53 12.58 -17.60
N ASP A 493 -20.04 13.40 -18.51
CA ASP A 493 -21.20 14.28 -18.32
C ASP A 493 -22.34 13.89 -19.26
N THR A 494 -23.53 14.41 -18.99
CA THR A 494 -24.72 14.17 -19.80
C THR A 494 -24.63 14.87 -21.15
N GLY A 495 -25.20 14.25 -22.18
CA GLY A 495 -25.27 14.85 -23.52
C GLY A 495 -24.00 14.69 -24.35
N PHE A 496 -23.05 13.89 -23.87
CA PHE A 496 -21.92 13.42 -24.67
C PHE A 496 -22.40 12.48 -25.78
N ASP A 497 -21.82 12.62 -26.99
CA ASP A 497 -22.11 11.72 -28.12
C ASP A 497 -21.19 10.51 -28.05
N ASP A 498 -21.70 9.42 -27.48
CA ASP A 498 -21.01 8.14 -27.35
C ASP A 498 -21.37 7.15 -28.47
N SER A 499 -21.82 7.64 -29.63
CA SER A 499 -22.19 6.78 -30.77
C SER A 499 -21.00 6.01 -31.37
N SER A 500 -19.77 6.52 -31.20
CA SER A 500 -18.52 5.84 -31.59
C SER A 500 -17.98 4.88 -30.53
N TRP A 501 -18.52 4.88 -29.32
CA TRP A 501 -18.09 3.99 -28.25
C TRP A 501 -18.65 2.59 -28.45
N HIS A 502 -17.89 1.60 -28.02
CA HIS A 502 -18.30 0.21 -28.10
C HIS A 502 -19.14 -0.18 -26.87
N PRO A 503 -20.05 -1.16 -26.96
CA PRO A 503 -20.66 -1.75 -25.78
C PRO A 503 -19.59 -2.33 -24.85
N ALA A 504 -19.74 -2.12 -23.54
CA ALA A 504 -18.92 -2.81 -22.55
C ALA A 504 -19.28 -4.30 -22.54
N LEU A 505 -18.27 -5.17 -22.45
CA LEU A 505 -18.48 -6.62 -22.43
C LEU A 505 -18.87 -7.05 -21.02
N ALA A 506 -19.83 -7.97 -20.89
CA ALA A 506 -20.00 -8.73 -19.66
C ALA A 506 -18.86 -9.75 -19.58
N VAL A 507 -18.15 -9.78 -18.45
CA VAL A 507 -16.95 -10.60 -18.26
C VAL A 507 -17.03 -11.37 -16.95
N ASP A 508 -16.21 -12.40 -16.81
CA ASP A 508 -16.07 -13.09 -15.52
C ASP A 508 -15.17 -12.26 -14.59
N GLY A 509 -15.60 -12.14 -13.33
CA GLY A 509 -14.74 -11.63 -12.26
C GLY A 509 -13.77 -12.70 -11.75
N PRO A 510 -12.76 -12.31 -10.96
CA PRO A 510 -11.90 -13.25 -10.25
C PRO A 510 -12.70 -14.05 -9.22
N ALA A 511 -12.14 -15.14 -8.74
CA ALA A 511 -12.81 -16.03 -7.80
C ALA A 511 -13.01 -15.43 -6.38
N GLY A 512 -12.43 -14.26 -6.12
CA GLY A 512 -12.40 -13.65 -4.81
C GLY A 512 -13.77 -13.19 -4.31
N THR A 513 -13.93 -13.26 -2.98
CA THR A 513 -15.11 -12.74 -2.31
C THR A 513 -15.05 -11.22 -2.24
N LEU A 514 -16.13 -10.56 -2.62
CA LEU A 514 -16.27 -9.11 -2.47
C LEU A 514 -16.33 -8.71 -1.00
N ARG A 515 -15.53 -7.72 -0.62
CA ARG A 515 -15.45 -7.16 0.74
C ARG A 515 -15.32 -5.64 0.68
N SER A 516 -15.88 -4.94 1.66
CA SER A 516 -15.66 -3.50 1.78
C SER A 516 -14.20 -3.24 2.12
N GLU A 517 -13.61 -2.22 1.51
CA GLU A 517 -12.33 -1.67 1.93
C GLU A 517 -12.51 -0.99 3.29
N ASP A 518 -11.88 -1.54 4.33
CA ASP A 518 -12.07 -1.16 5.75
C ASP A 518 -10.87 -0.42 6.36
N PHE A 519 -9.77 -0.27 5.63
CA PHE A 519 -8.63 0.55 6.04
C PHE A 519 -8.66 1.92 5.33
N PRO A 520 -7.93 2.94 5.84
CA PRO A 520 -7.92 4.26 5.23
C PRO A 520 -7.43 4.21 3.76
N PRO A 521 -8.10 4.89 2.82
CA PRO A 521 -7.70 4.83 1.41
C PRO A 521 -6.38 5.57 1.18
N ILE A 522 -5.72 5.27 0.05
CA ILE A 522 -4.59 6.06 -0.43
C ILE A 522 -5.08 7.42 -0.92
N LYS A 523 -4.38 8.49 -0.54
CA LYS A 523 -4.72 9.88 -0.89
C LYS A 523 -3.46 10.70 -1.18
N VAL A 524 -3.63 11.83 -1.86
CA VAL A 524 -2.65 12.92 -1.79
C VAL A 524 -2.73 13.54 -0.41
N THR A 525 -1.71 13.34 0.42
CA THR A 525 -1.70 13.74 1.83
C THR A 525 -1.00 15.07 2.07
N GLU A 526 -0.05 15.44 1.20
CA GLU A 526 0.73 16.66 1.35
C GLU A 526 1.16 17.22 -0.02
N ARG A 527 1.18 18.56 -0.14
CA ARG A 527 1.94 19.25 -1.19
C ARG A 527 3.32 19.59 -0.65
N LEU A 528 4.35 18.99 -1.24
CA LEU A 528 5.74 19.09 -0.80
C LEU A 528 6.28 20.52 -0.96
N LYS A 529 7.13 20.91 0.00
CA LYS A 529 7.86 22.18 -0.06
C LYS A 529 9.08 22.04 -0.96
N LEU A 530 9.11 22.83 -2.04
CA LEU A 530 10.27 22.93 -2.92
C LEU A 530 11.46 23.60 -2.20
N GLN A 531 12.64 22.97 -2.25
CA GLN A 531 13.88 23.49 -1.68
C GLN A 531 14.77 24.18 -2.72
N GLY A 532 14.76 23.68 -3.96
CA GLY A 532 15.61 24.25 -5.01
C GLY A 532 15.26 23.73 -6.41
N ILE A 533 15.72 24.47 -7.41
CA ILE A 533 15.64 24.10 -8.82
C ILE A 533 17.02 24.30 -9.44
N THR A 534 17.50 23.32 -10.20
CA THR A 534 18.70 23.43 -11.04
C THR A 534 18.36 23.18 -12.50
N THR A 535 19.27 23.53 -13.41
CA THR A 535 19.13 23.29 -14.85
C THR A 535 20.47 22.77 -15.39
N PRO A 536 20.76 21.47 -15.22
CA PRO A 536 22.06 20.90 -15.60
C PRO A 536 22.31 20.94 -17.11
N VAL A 537 21.24 20.90 -17.92
CA VAL A 537 21.27 21.00 -19.38
C VAL A 537 20.11 21.88 -19.83
N ASP A 538 20.28 22.66 -20.90
CA ASP A 538 19.20 23.48 -21.48
C ASP A 538 17.95 22.64 -21.75
N GLY A 539 16.81 23.08 -21.21
CA GLY A 539 15.52 22.36 -21.31
C GLY A 539 15.30 21.25 -20.29
N THR A 540 16.27 20.97 -19.41
CA THR A 540 16.15 19.97 -18.34
C THR A 540 16.21 20.65 -16.98
N HIS A 541 15.12 20.61 -16.22
CA HIS A 541 15.02 21.23 -14.89
C HIS A 541 14.92 20.16 -13.81
N VAL A 542 15.72 20.24 -12.75
CA VAL A 542 15.67 19.31 -11.62
C VAL A 542 15.15 20.03 -10.39
N TYR A 543 14.06 19.52 -9.82
CA TYR A 543 13.37 20.04 -8.64
C TYR A 543 13.75 19.20 -7.43
N ASP A 544 14.25 19.83 -6.36
CA ASP A 544 14.61 19.18 -5.09
C ASP A 544 13.54 19.48 -4.02
N TYR A 545 12.90 18.45 -3.49
CA TYR A 545 11.90 18.56 -2.41
C TYR A 545 12.50 18.38 -1.00
N GLY A 546 13.82 18.19 -0.90
CA GLY A 546 14.59 18.21 0.35
C GLY A 546 14.79 16.86 1.01
N SER A 547 13.82 15.96 0.90
CA SER A 547 13.84 14.62 1.52
C SER A 547 13.20 13.59 0.59
N PRO A 548 13.67 12.32 0.59
CA PRO A 548 12.97 11.23 -0.09
C PRO A 548 11.51 11.10 0.39
N THR A 549 10.63 10.88 -0.57
CA THR A 549 9.19 10.74 -0.38
C THR A 549 8.58 9.81 -1.41
N ALA A 550 7.28 9.55 -1.33
CA ALA A 550 6.55 8.77 -2.32
C ALA A 550 5.32 9.53 -2.85
N GLY A 551 5.10 9.48 -4.16
CA GLY A 551 3.99 10.14 -4.85
C GLY A 551 4.34 10.58 -6.27
N TRP A 552 4.06 11.83 -6.64
CA TRP A 552 4.36 12.36 -7.98
C TRP A 552 4.47 13.88 -7.99
N ALA A 553 4.92 14.45 -9.10
CA ALA A 553 4.81 15.86 -9.42
C ALA A 553 3.55 16.13 -10.27
N ARG A 554 2.78 17.15 -9.89
CA ARG A 554 1.75 17.76 -10.74
C ARG A 554 2.36 18.90 -11.52
N ILE A 555 2.36 18.81 -12.85
CA ILE A 555 2.93 19.83 -13.73
C ILE A 555 1.84 20.69 -14.36
N ALA A 556 2.15 21.96 -14.59
CA ALA A 556 1.36 22.85 -15.43
C ALA A 556 2.23 23.32 -16.59
N VAL A 557 1.77 23.11 -17.83
CA VAL A 557 2.55 23.33 -19.04
C VAL A 557 1.72 24.02 -20.12
N GLN A 558 2.37 24.76 -21.01
CA GLN A 558 1.74 25.40 -22.16
C GLN A 558 2.65 25.29 -23.37
N GLY A 559 2.13 24.86 -24.51
CA GLY A 559 2.92 24.69 -25.72
C GLY A 559 2.08 24.19 -26.89
N PRO A 560 2.70 23.86 -28.03
CA PRO A 560 1.99 23.33 -29.19
C PRO A 560 1.50 21.90 -28.95
N ALA A 561 0.37 21.55 -29.57
CA ALA A 561 -0.15 20.19 -29.59
C ALA A 561 0.91 19.19 -30.10
N GLY A 562 1.02 18.03 -29.46
CA GLY A 562 2.00 17.00 -29.78
C GLY A 562 3.39 17.22 -29.16
N ALA A 563 3.66 18.35 -28.52
CA ALA A 563 4.87 18.51 -27.73
C ALA A 563 4.87 17.54 -26.54
N LYS A 564 6.02 16.94 -26.24
CA LYS A 564 6.16 15.92 -25.19
C LYS A 564 7.00 16.44 -24.03
N VAL A 565 6.45 16.43 -22.83
CA VAL A 565 7.15 16.72 -21.58
C VAL A 565 7.42 15.39 -20.87
N THR A 566 8.64 15.21 -20.37
CA THR A 566 9.03 14.00 -19.63
C THR A 566 9.38 14.35 -18.20
N VAL A 567 8.85 13.60 -17.24
CA VAL A 567 9.17 13.70 -15.81
C VAL A 567 9.85 12.41 -15.35
N THR A 568 11.08 12.51 -14.88
CA THR A 568 11.86 11.38 -14.33
C THR A 568 12.11 11.60 -12.85
N TYR A 569 11.88 10.56 -12.05
CA TYR A 569 11.99 10.61 -10.60
C TYR A 569 13.17 9.80 -10.08
N GLY A 570 13.74 10.21 -8.95
CA GLY A 570 14.77 9.46 -8.24
C GLY A 570 15.10 10.03 -6.87
N GLU A 571 15.71 9.19 -6.04
CA GLU A 571 16.18 9.55 -4.69
C GLU A 571 17.52 10.29 -4.71
N LYS A 572 18.30 10.09 -5.78
CA LYS A 572 19.69 10.54 -5.93
C LYS A 572 19.89 11.31 -7.23
N LEU A 573 20.99 12.06 -7.29
CA LEU A 573 21.47 12.73 -8.51
C LEU A 573 22.74 12.03 -9.02
N ARG A 574 22.90 12.00 -10.33
CA ARG A 574 24.16 11.65 -10.99
C ARG A 574 25.18 12.77 -10.83
N ALA A 575 26.44 12.49 -11.14
CA ALA A 575 27.54 13.44 -11.04
C ALA A 575 27.36 14.70 -11.92
N ASP A 576 26.56 14.62 -12.99
CA ASP A 576 26.23 15.74 -13.88
C ASP A 576 25.03 16.59 -13.40
N GLY A 577 24.44 16.25 -12.25
CA GLY A 577 23.29 16.94 -11.67
C GLY A 577 21.93 16.49 -12.20
N THR A 578 21.87 15.48 -13.08
CA THR A 578 20.62 14.86 -13.52
C THR A 578 20.10 13.84 -12.51
N VAL A 579 18.80 13.53 -12.56
CA VAL A 579 18.18 12.55 -11.64
C VAL A 579 18.63 11.14 -11.97
N ASP A 580 19.10 10.39 -10.96
CA ASP A 580 19.42 8.97 -11.08
C ASP A 580 18.17 8.11 -10.91
N ASN A 581 17.74 7.50 -12.01
CA ASN A 581 16.60 6.58 -12.09
C ASN A 581 17.03 5.19 -12.55
N THR A 582 18.30 4.83 -12.35
CA THR A 582 18.85 3.54 -12.78
C THR A 582 18.26 2.42 -11.92
N GLY A 583 17.55 1.46 -12.54
CA GLY A 583 17.05 0.27 -11.86
C GLY A 583 18.09 -0.85 -11.74
N ALA A 584 17.80 -1.85 -10.90
CA ALA A 584 18.69 -2.99 -10.62
C ALA A 584 19.10 -3.82 -11.86
N PHE A 585 18.39 -3.67 -12.99
CA PHE A 585 18.64 -4.37 -14.25
C PHE A 585 19.09 -3.46 -15.41
N GLY A 586 19.46 -2.21 -15.13
CA GLY A 586 19.94 -1.26 -16.15
C GLY A 586 18.86 -0.56 -16.97
N PHE A 587 17.58 -0.78 -16.66
CA PHE A 587 16.46 -0.02 -17.22
C PHE A 587 16.21 1.27 -16.42
N GLY A 588 15.71 2.31 -17.10
CA GLY A 588 15.26 3.54 -16.44
C GLY A 588 13.91 3.34 -15.77
N LEU A 589 13.83 3.55 -14.46
CA LEU A 589 12.58 3.49 -13.70
C LEU A 589 11.86 4.85 -13.71
N GLN A 590 10.58 4.85 -13.31
CA GLN A 590 9.79 6.02 -12.92
C GLN A 590 9.87 7.20 -13.90
N THR A 591 9.66 6.94 -15.20
CA THR A 591 9.69 7.94 -16.28
C THR A 591 8.30 8.13 -16.86
N TYR A 592 7.77 9.34 -16.71
CA TYR A 592 6.42 9.72 -17.07
C TYR A 592 6.44 10.66 -18.27
N ASN A 593 5.48 10.49 -19.17
CA ASN A 593 5.41 11.23 -20.42
C ASN A 593 4.05 11.89 -20.57
N TYR A 594 4.03 13.18 -20.90
CA TYR A 594 2.82 13.94 -21.17
C TYR A 594 2.91 14.57 -22.56
N THR A 595 1.98 14.23 -23.44
CA THR A 595 1.84 14.85 -24.77
C THR A 595 0.74 15.89 -24.72
N LEU A 596 1.09 17.14 -25.05
CA LEU A 596 0.18 18.29 -24.96
C LEU A 596 -0.90 18.24 -26.05
N LYS A 597 -2.09 18.77 -25.74
CA LYS A 597 -3.16 19.00 -26.73
C LYS A 597 -3.16 20.39 -27.35
N GLY A 598 -2.34 21.30 -26.84
CA GLY A 598 -2.13 22.64 -27.38
C GLY A 598 -3.11 23.71 -26.90
N GLU A 599 -3.75 23.51 -25.75
CA GLU A 599 -4.87 24.32 -25.29
C GLU A 599 -4.58 25.02 -23.95
N GLY A 600 -4.27 26.33 -24.00
CA GLY A 600 -4.09 27.13 -22.79
C GLY A 600 -2.94 26.62 -21.91
N VAL A 601 -3.13 26.67 -20.58
CA VAL A 601 -2.25 26.02 -19.61
C VAL A 601 -2.88 24.68 -19.24
N GLU A 602 -2.20 23.61 -19.61
CA GLU A 602 -2.59 22.23 -19.37
C GLU A 602 -2.02 21.74 -18.03
N GLN A 603 -2.74 20.86 -17.33
CA GLN A 603 -2.28 20.26 -16.08
C GLN A 603 -2.22 18.75 -16.21
N TYR A 604 -1.14 18.17 -15.71
CA TYR A 604 -0.94 16.72 -15.70
C TYR A 604 -0.46 16.24 -14.33
N GLN A 605 -1.01 15.12 -13.92
CA GLN A 605 -0.50 14.27 -12.84
C GLN A 605 -0.82 12.80 -13.18
N PRO A 606 -0.02 11.84 -12.70
CA PRO A 606 -0.30 10.42 -12.82
C PRO A 606 -1.66 10.01 -12.22
N SER A 607 -2.22 8.90 -12.71
CA SER A 607 -3.50 8.36 -12.26
C SER A 607 -3.43 6.97 -11.62
N TYR A 608 -2.50 6.15 -12.07
CA TYR A 608 -2.42 4.71 -11.81
C TYR A 608 -1.01 4.24 -11.40
N SER A 609 -0.08 5.16 -11.18
CA SER A 609 1.27 4.92 -10.74
C SER A 609 1.75 5.95 -9.71
N TYR A 610 2.84 5.61 -9.03
CA TYR A 610 3.53 6.48 -8.07
C TYR A 610 5.04 6.27 -8.17
N ALA A 611 5.82 7.21 -7.64
CA ALA A 611 7.27 7.16 -7.61
C ALA A 611 7.82 7.38 -6.20
N GLY A 612 8.91 6.71 -5.85
CA GLY A 612 9.81 7.08 -4.75
C GLY A 612 10.83 8.11 -5.23
N PHE A 613 10.89 9.28 -4.59
CA PHE A 613 11.73 10.38 -5.06
C PHE A 613 12.05 11.42 -3.99
N ARG A 614 13.23 12.03 -4.12
CA ARG A 614 13.51 13.37 -3.59
C ARG A 614 13.50 14.41 -4.73
N TYR A 615 13.92 13.97 -5.91
CA TYR A 615 14.14 14.82 -7.06
C TYR A 615 13.17 14.48 -8.19
N ALA A 616 12.63 15.50 -8.84
CA ALA A 616 11.87 15.38 -10.08
C ALA A 616 12.59 16.14 -11.20
N GLN A 617 13.02 15.43 -12.23
CA GLN A 617 13.59 16.01 -13.45
C GLN A 617 12.50 16.20 -14.49
N VAL A 618 12.31 17.43 -14.96
CA VAL A 618 11.34 17.77 -16.02
C VAL A 618 12.10 18.22 -17.25
N VAL A 619 11.97 17.45 -18.34
CA VAL A 619 12.51 17.77 -19.65
C VAL A 619 11.41 18.42 -20.49
N VAL A 620 11.64 19.65 -20.93
CA VAL A 620 10.72 20.43 -21.76
C VAL A 620 11.34 20.72 -23.12
N PRO A 621 10.63 20.42 -24.23
CA PRO A 621 11.12 20.72 -25.56
C PRO A 621 11.00 22.22 -25.86
N GLN A 622 11.72 22.68 -26.89
CA GLN A 622 11.64 24.06 -27.33
C GLN A 622 10.20 24.45 -27.69
N GLY A 623 9.75 25.61 -27.22
CA GLY A 623 8.40 26.12 -27.46
C GLY A 623 7.36 25.68 -26.41
N VAL A 624 7.73 24.85 -25.44
CA VAL A 624 6.91 24.55 -24.25
C VAL A 624 7.36 25.44 -23.08
N THR A 625 6.40 26.03 -22.38
CA THR A 625 6.58 26.77 -21.14
C THR A 625 6.13 25.91 -19.96
N LEU A 626 7.01 25.76 -18.96
CA LEU A 626 6.69 25.11 -17.69
C LEU A 626 6.21 26.17 -16.69
N ALA A 627 4.93 26.12 -16.31
CA ALA A 627 4.31 27.09 -15.42
C ALA A 627 4.45 26.74 -13.94
N SER A 628 4.33 25.46 -13.58
CA SER A 628 4.56 24.98 -12.21
C SER A 628 4.89 23.49 -12.18
N VAL A 629 5.60 23.08 -11.13
CA VAL A 629 5.85 21.67 -10.78
C VAL A 629 5.64 21.55 -9.28
N ASP A 630 4.56 20.88 -8.89
CA ASP A 630 4.17 20.70 -7.49
C ASP A 630 4.43 19.25 -7.08
N GLY A 631 5.35 19.01 -6.16
CA GLY A 631 5.52 17.70 -5.55
C GLY A 631 4.33 17.34 -4.67
N MET A 632 3.80 16.14 -4.82
CA MET A 632 2.64 15.61 -4.12
C MET A 632 3.05 14.32 -3.41
N ARG A 633 2.90 14.30 -2.09
CA ARG A 633 3.06 13.09 -1.30
C ARG A 633 1.77 12.29 -1.32
N VAL A 634 1.90 10.98 -1.49
CA VAL A 634 0.79 10.05 -1.63
C VAL A 634 1.08 8.81 -0.81
N HIS A 635 0.08 8.34 -0.05
CA HIS A 635 0.13 7.08 0.70
C HIS A 635 -1.26 6.77 1.28
N THR A 636 -1.43 5.57 1.85
CA THR A 636 -2.55 5.19 2.71
C THR A 636 -2.72 6.25 3.81
N ALA A 637 -3.87 6.91 3.87
CA ALA A 637 -4.13 8.06 4.75
C ALA A 637 -4.39 7.67 6.21
N VAL A 638 -3.48 6.91 6.82
CA VAL A 638 -3.49 6.57 8.25
C VAL A 638 -3.40 7.83 9.10
N SER A 639 -4.11 7.84 10.22
CA SER A 639 -4.07 8.96 11.16
C SER A 639 -2.86 8.83 12.08
N SER A 640 -2.17 9.94 12.37
CA SER A 640 -1.13 9.96 13.41
C SER A 640 -1.78 9.78 14.79
N THR A 641 -1.28 8.81 15.56
CA THR A 641 -1.79 8.40 16.87
C THR A 641 -0.72 8.42 17.95
N GLY A 642 0.53 8.74 17.61
CA GLY A 642 1.55 8.98 18.62
C GLY A 642 2.56 10.01 18.19
N GLY A 643 3.50 10.29 19.08
CA GLY A 643 4.61 11.21 18.82
C GLY A 643 5.59 11.23 19.96
N PHE A 644 6.85 11.47 19.62
CA PHE A 644 8.00 11.57 20.51
C PHE A 644 8.67 12.95 20.40
N SER A 645 9.30 13.39 21.48
CA SER A 645 10.21 14.54 21.49
C SER A 645 11.21 14.42 22.63
N SER A 646 12.39 15.01 22.48
CA SER A 646 13.45 14.99 23.49
C SER A 646 14.34 16.23 23.42
N SER A 647 15.26 16.34 24.37
CA SER A 647 16.33 17.34 24.34
C SER A 647 17.42 17.09 23.30
N SER A 648 17.39 15.96 22.57
CA SER A 648 18.34 15.64 21.51
C SER A 648 17.70 15.86 20.14
N ASP A 649 18.21 16.84 19.39
CA ASP A 649 17.77 17.11 18.02
C ASP A 649 18.01 15.91 17.10
N LEU A 650 19.04 15.10 17.36
CA LEU A 650 19.32 13.88 16.60
C LEU A 650 18.22 12.82 16.78
N LEU A 651 17.80 12.55 18.02
CA LEU A 651 16.73 11.59 18.29
C LEU A 651 15.37 12.07 17.74
N ASN A 652 15.11 13.37 17.80
CA ASN A 652 13.91 13.95 17.19
C ASN A 652 13.92 13.78 15.67
N ARG A 653 15.08 13.89 15.02
CA ARG A 653 15.21 13.60 13.57
C ARG A 653 15.02 12.13 13.24
N TYR A 654 15.44 11.19 14.09
CA TYR A 654 15.17 9.76 13.89
C TYR A 654 13.68 9.47 13.88
N GLN A 655 12.94 10.01 14.85
CA GLN A 655 11.48 9.94 14.93
C GLN A 655 10.83 10.45 13.64
N ASP A 656 11.17 11.67 13.21
CA ASP A 656 10.57 12.29 12.02
C ASP A 656 10.91 11.48 10.76
N ALA A 657 12.15 10.99 10.64
CA ALA A 657 12.58 10.21 9.50
C ALA A 657 11.87 8.85 9.42
N GLN A 658 11.75 8.12 10.54
CA GLN A 658 11.08 6.83 10.55
C GLN A 658 9.58 6.98 10.26
N ALA A 659 8.91 7.93 10.90
CA ALA A 659 7.52 8.22 10.62
C ALA A 659 7.30 8.54 9.13
N ASN A 660 8.21 9.31 8.52
CA ASN A 660 8.12 9.63 7.10
C ASN A 660 8.39 8.43 6.19
N THR A 661 9.42 7.63 6.47
CA THR A 661 9.75 6.43 5.69
C THR A 661 8.65 5.37 5.76
N ILE A 662 8.00 5.21 6.93
CA ILE A 662 6.82 4.35 7.06
C ILE A 662 5.72 4.83 6.12
N LEU A 663 5.32 6.10 6.20
CA LEU A 663 4.26 6.65 5.34
C LEU A 663 4.60 6.52 3.85
N ASN A 664 5.86 6.74 3.46
CA ASN A 664 6.31 6.58 2.08
C ASN A 664 6.16 5.13 1.57
N ASN A 665 6.02 4.15 2.47
CA ASN A 665 5.91 2.73 2.17
C ASN A 665 4.51 2.15 2.46
N LEU A 666 3.47 2.99 2.62
CA LEU A 666 2.08 2.51 2.78
C LEU A 666 1.29 2.74 1.48
N TYR A 667 1.21 1.70 0.64
CA TYR A 667 0.41 1.71 -0.60
C TYR A 667 -0.56 0.54 -0.60
N SER A 668 -1.58 0.60 0.29
CA SER A 668 -2.52 -0.49 0.66
C SER A 668 -1.90 -1.74 1.31
N VAL A 669 -0.61 -1.95 1.10
CA VAL A 669 0.26 -2.94 1.73
C VAL A 669 1.55 -2.26 2.21
N PRO A 670 2.26 -2.80 3.22
CA PRO A 670 3.54 -2.27 3.68
C PRO A 670 4.64 -2.65 2.68
N THR A 671 5.11 -1.71 1.86
CA THR A 671 6.20 -1.96 0.91
C THR A 671 7.58 -1.86 1.56
N ASP A 672 8.58 -2.43 0.90
CA ASP A 672 10.00 -2.34 1.25
C ASP A 672 10.59 -0.96 0.90
N THR A 673 10.44 -0.55 -0.37
CA THR A 673 10.83 0.76 -0.90
C THR A 673 9.80 1.29 -1.89
N PRO A 674 9.56 2.60 -1.97
CA PRO A 674 8.65 3.18 -2.96
C PRO A 674 9.26 3.35 -4.36
N MET A 675 10.57 3.13 -4.53
CA MET A 675 11.28 3.39 -5.78
C MET A 675 11.48 2.14 -6.65
N TYR A 676 12.04 1.08 -6.06
CA TYR A 676 12.54 -0.08 -6.79
C TYR A 676 11.48 -1.18 -6.89
N GLU A 677 11.52 -2.17 -6.00
CA GLU A 677 10.66 -3.35 -6.04
C GLU A 677 9.20 -3.05 -5.75
N LYS A 678 8.93 -2.12 -4.82
CA LYS A 678 7.57 -1.77 -4.38
C LYS A 678 6.81 -3.00 -3.92
N ARG A 679 7.49 -3.92 -3.24
CA ARG A 679 6.94 -5.23 -2.87
C ARG A 679 6.63 -5.25 -1.39
N PRO A 680 5.54 -5.94 -1.00
CA PRO A 680 5.20 -6.09 0.40
C PRO A 680 6.04 -7.19 1.06
N TYR A 681 7.35 -6.98 1.16
CA TYR A 681 8.24 -7.92 1.82
C TYR A 681 7.81 -8.12 3.27
N THR A 682 7.66 -9.39 3.61
CA THR A 682 7.00 -9.81 4.83
C THR A 682 7.83 -9.50 6.08
N ALA A 683 9.15 -9.66 6.01
CA ALA A 683 10.04 -9.32 7.12
C ALA A 683 9.97 -7.83 7.45
N ASP A 684 10.09 -7.00 6.44
CA ASP A 684 10.06 -5.54 6.52
C ASP A 684 8.80 -5.09 7.25
N GLY A 685 7.64 -5.53 6.77
CA GLY A 685 6.34 -5.15 7.32
C GLY A 685 6.14 -5.49 8.81
N PHE A 686 6.82 -6.52 9.35
CA PHE A 686 6.78 -6.82 10.79
C PHE A 686 7.92 -6.17 11.58
N LEU A 687 9.11 -6.01 10.98
CA LEU A 687 10.28 -5.45 11.69
C LEU A 687 10.00 -4.02 12.16
N TYR A 688 9.37 -3.20 11.33
CA TYR A 688 9.00 -1.83 11.72
C TYR A 688 7.57 -1.70 12.29
N ALA A 689 6.82 -2.80 12.48
CA ALA A 689 5.41 -2.73 12.88
C ALA A 689 5.20 -2.01 14.22
N ASP A 690 6.10 -2.19 15.18
CA ASP A 690 6.08 -1.46 16.46
C ASP A 690 6.13 0.06 16.25
N SER A 691 7.07 0.54 15.43
CA SER A 691 7.19 1.96 15.07
C SER A 691 5.93 2.44 14.36
N ALA A 692 5.42 1.67 13.39
CA ALA A 692 4.21 2.05 12.65
C ALA A 692 2.98 2.15 13.56
N ILE A 693 2.79 1.21 14.49
CA ILE A 693 1.70 1.20 15.46
C ILE A 693 1.86 2.32 16.50
N ALA A 694 3.09 2.63 16.92
CA ALA A 694 3.36 3.73 17.83
C ALA A 694 3.08 5.10 17.19
N ASN A 695 3.30 5.23 15.88
CA ASN A 695 3.12 6.49 15.15
C ASN A 695 1.70 6.69 14.59
N PHE A 696 1.03 5.64 14.12
CA PHE A 696 -0.19 5.72 13.31
C PHE A 696 -1.29 4.71 13.70
N ASP A 697 -2.55 5.01 13.35
CA ASP A 697 -3.69 4.07 13.47
C ASP A 697 -3.57 2.99 12.40
N MET A 698 -2.90 1.88 12.75
CA MET A 698 -2.56 0.79 11.83
C MET A 698 -3.48 -0.42 11.94
N GLN A 699 -4.50 -0.40 12.80
CA GLN A 699 -5.27 -1.61 13.14
C GLN A 699 -5.95 -2.25 11.91
N ASN A 700 -6.73 -1.47 11.15
CA ASN A 700 -7.41 -2.01 9.96
C ASN A 700 -6.42 -2.29 8.81
N PHE A 701 -5.35 -1.51 8.70
CA PHE A 701 -4.32 -1.73 7.68
C PHE A 701 -3.64 -3.10 7.87
N TYR A 702 -3.15 -3.39 9.06
CA TYR A 702 -2.53 -4.68 9.35
C TYR A 702 -3.55 -5.83 9.40
N ALA A 703 -4.79 -5.60 9.86
CA ALA A 703 -5.83 -6.62 9.79
C ALA A 703 -6.15 -7.03 8.35
N SER A 704 -6.19 -6.07 7.42
CA SER A 704 -6.32 -6.33 5.99
C SER A 704 -5.13 -7.13 5.45
N TRP A 705 -3.90 -6.72 5.77
CA TRP A 705 -2.69 -7.40 5.30
C TRP A 705 -2.52 -8.83 5.88
N MET A 706 -2.90 -9.06 7.13
CA MET A 706 -2.93 -10.40 7.73
C MET A 706 -4.02 -11.28 7.10
N ARG A 707 -5.12 -10.70 6.62
CA ARG A 707 -6.07 -11.42 5.77
C ARG A 707 -5.43 -11.81 4.44
N SER A 708 -4.64 -10.93 3.80
CA SER A 708 -3.89 -11.29 2.60
C SER A 708 -2.89 -12.43 2.86
N HIS A 709 -2.24 -12.50 4.04
CA HIS A 709 -1.37 -13.64 4.38
C HIS A 709 -2.13 -14.96 4.40
N ARG A 710 -3.30 -14.99 5.03
CA ARG A 710 -4.16 -16.16 5.06
C ARG A 710 -4.65 -16.54 3.66
N ASP A 711 -4.96 -15.54 2.82
CA ASP A 711 -5.44 -15.75 1.46
C ASP A 711 -4.32 -16.27 0.52
N ASP A 712 -3.07 -15.86 0.76
CA ASP A 712 -1.91 -16.18 -0.06
C ASP A 712 -1.14 -17.44 0.38
N GLN A 713 -1.48 -17.98 1.56
CA GLN A 713 -0.85 -19.16 2.14
C GLN A 713 -0.93 -20.37 1.20
N ASN A 714 0.20 -21.06 1.04
CA ASN A 714 0.26 -22.29 0.24
C ASN A 714 -0.50 -23.43 0.92
N ALA A 715 -0.90 -24.43 0.14
CA ALA A 715 -1.65 -25.58 0.65
C ALA A 715 -0.89 -26.41 1.71
N ASP A 716 0.45 -26.34 1.74
CA ASP A 716 1.30 -26.98 2.75
C ASP A 716 1.45 -26.17 4.05
N GLY A 717 0.87 -24.97 4.12
CA GLY A 717 0.93 -24.05 5.26
C GLY A 717 2.04 -23.00 5.18
N SER A 718 2.96 -23.10 4.22
CA SER A 718 4.04 -22.12 4.06
C SER A 718 3.57 -20.82 3.40
N ILE A 719 4.33 -19.75 3.57
CA ILE A 719 4.09 -18.42 2.97
C ILE A 719 5.39 -17.93 2.31
N GLY A 720 5.26 -17.25 1.17
CA GLY A 720 6.38 -16.66 0.45
C GLY A 720 7.00 -15.44 1.15
N PRO A 721 8.02 -14.81 0.56
CA PRO A 721 8.76 -13.70 1.17
C PRO A 721 8.03 -12.36 1.05
N THR A 722 7.00 -12.27 0.21
CA THR A 722 6.13 -11.09 0.02
C THR A 722 4.67 -11.50 0.16
N VAL A 723 3.77 -10.60 0.55
CA VAL A 723 2.32 -10.89 0.56
C VAL A 723 1.49 -9.68 0.09
N PRO A 724 0.70 -9.78 -1.00
CA PRO A 724 0.63 -10.90 -1.95
C PRO A 724 1.98 -11.22 -2.62
N THR A 725 2.18 -12.48 -3.00
CA THR A 725 3.40 -12.98 -3.66
C THR A 725 3.19 -13.33 -5.12
N THR A 726 4.27 -13.31 -5.90
CA THR A 726 4.30 -13.92 -7.23
C THR A 726 4.40 -15.45 -7.15
N GLU A 727 4.10 -16.15 -8.25
CA GLU A 727 4.09 -17.62 -8.30
C GLU A 727 5.46 -18.26 -8.00
N SER A 728 6.57 -17.69 -8.48
CA SER A 728 7.92 -18.14 -8.09
C SER A 728 8.22 -17.84 -6.62
N GLY A 729 7.74 -16.71 -6.10
CA GLY A 729 7.87 -16.34 -4.69
C GLY A 729 7.19 -17.35 -3.75
N LYS A 730 6.11 -18.01 -4.19
CA LYS A 730 5.46 -19.09 -3.41
C LYS A 730 6.40 -20.27 -3.12
N GLN A 731 7.46 -20.46 -3.91
CA GLN A 731 8.42 -21.55 -3.73
C GLN A 731 9.48 -21.26 -2.66
N VAL A 732 9.69 -19.98 -2.31
CA VAL A 732 10.68 -19.59 -1.30
C VAL A 732 10.11 -19.83 0.09
N LYS A 733 10.81 -20.63 0.90
CA LYS A 733 10.43 -21.00 2.27
C LYS A 733 11.46 -20.42 3.21
N ASP A 734 11.07 -19.42 4.00
CA ASP A 734 11.95 -18.76 4.97
C ASP A 734 11.18 -18.52 6.28
N PRO A 735 11.57 -19.17 7.39
CA PRO A 735 10.87 -19.03 8.68
C PRO A 735 11.02 -17.63 9.29
N VAL A 736 11.98 -16.82 8.86
CA VAL A 736 12.17 -15.46 9.35
C VAL A 736 11.21 -14.50 8.64
N TRP A 737 11.18 -14.50 7.31
CA TRP A 737 10.29 -13.62 6.52
C TRP A 737 8.82 -13.97 6.75
N SER A 738 8.49 -15.26 6.63
CA SER A 738 7.12 -15.72 6.77
C SER A 738 6.59 -15.72 8.22
N ALA A 739 7.45 -15.47 9.24
CA ALA A 739 7.01 -15.28 10.62
C ALA A 739 6.06 -14.10 10.79
N SER A 740 6.11 -13.13 9.87
CA SER A 740 5.18 -12.02 9.71
C SER A 740 3.70 -12.38 9.90
N PHE A 741 3.25 -13.56 9.46
CA PHE A 741 1.86 -13.96 9.65
C PHE A 741 1.47 -14.12 11.12
N ILE A 742 2.36 -14.75 11.91
CA ILE A 742 2.17 -14.94 13.35
C ILE A 742 2.50 -13.65 14.10
N LEU A 743 3.58 -12.97 13.73
CA LEU A 743 4.06 -11.75 14.42
C LEU A 743 3.15 -10.54 14.16
N GLY A 744 2.69 -10.32 12.94
CA GLY A 744 1.71 -9.27 12.62
C GLY A 744 0.34 -9.54 13.26
N THR A 745 -0.11 -10.80 13.34
CA THR A 745 -1.31 -11.17 14.11
C THR A 745 -1.10 -10.98 15.61
N TRP A 746 0.11 -11.29 16.11
CA TRP A 746 0.50 -11.01 17.48
C TRP A 746 0.45 -9.51 17.79
N ASP A 747 0.91 -8.64 16.89
CA ASP A 747 0.91 -7.19 17.11
C ASP A 747 -0.53 -6.63 17.17
N LEU A 748 -1.43 -7.12 16.31
CA LEU A 748 -2.87 -6.81 16.39
C LEU A 748 -3.46 -7.22 17.76
N PHE A 749 -3.09 -8.41 18.24
CA PHE A 749 -3.51 -8.89 19.55
C PHE A 749 -2.88 -8.09 20.70
N TRP A 750 -1.58 -7.82 20.65
CA TRP A 750 -0.82 -7.25 21.76
C TRP A 750 -1.09 -5.77 21.94
N TYR A 751 -1.07 -4.99 20.85
CA TYR A 751 -1.25 -3.55 20.91
C TYR A 751 -2.71 -3.12 20.85
N TYR A 752 -3.56 -3.84 20.11
CA TYR A 752 -4.98 -3.48 19.96
C TYR A 752 -5.95 -4.39 20.73
N GLY A 753 -5.48 -5.51 21.29
CA GLY A 753 -6.36 -6.47 21.98
C GLY A 753 -7.30 -7.22 21.03
N ASP A 754 -6.98 -7.27 19.73
CA ASP A 754 -7.85 -7.81 18.68
C ASP A 754 -7.83 -9.34 18.66
N THR A 755 -8.66 -9.94 19.51
CA THR A 755 -8.83 -11.41 19.54
C THR A 755 -9.55 -11.95 18.31
N GLN A 756 -10.24 -11.11 17.54
CA GLN A 756 -10.91 -11.55 16.30
C GLN A 756 -9.88 -11.79 15.21
N ALA A 757 -8.87 -10.92 15.06
CA ALA A 757 -7.75 -11.14 14.15
C ALA A 757 -7.05 -12.47 14.44
N VAL A 758 -6.82 -12.79 15.72
CA VAL A 758 -6.28 -14.10 16.13
C VAL A 758 -7.19 -15.24 15.69
N ALA A 759 -8.50 -15.14 15.96
CA ALA A 759 -9.46 -16.18 15.60
C ALA A 759 -9.56 -16.39 14.08
N ASP A 760 -9.57 -15.32 13.29
CA ASP A 760 -9.66 -15.35 11.83
C ASP A 760 -8.42 -15.98 11.18
N ASN A 761 -7.25 -15.85 11.82
CA ASN A 761 -5.98 -16.33 11.29
C ASN A 761 -5.51 -17.65 11.94
N TYR A 762 -6.18 -18.14 12.98
CA TYR A 762 -5.67 -19.20 13.85
C TYR A 762 -5.33 -20.50 13.09
N ASP A 763 -6.23 -20.95 12.22
CA ASP A 763 -6.02 -22.18 11.46
C ASP A 763 -4.84 -22.06 10.49
N GLY A 764 -4.67 -20.89 9.85
CA GLY A 764 -3.53 -20.62 8.98
C GLY A 764 -2.22 -20.54 9.76
N MET A 765 -2.19 -19.84 10.90
CA MET A 765 -1.01 -19.77 11.76
C MET A 765 -0.61 -21.17 12.30
N LYS A 766 -1.61 -22.00 12.62
CA LYS A 766 -1.37 -23.39 13.02
C LYS A 766 -0.82 -24.24 11.87
N ALA A 767 -1.29 -24.05 10.64
CA ALA A 767 -0.74 -24.74 9.47
C ALA A 767 0.72 -24.31 9.20
N TRP A 768 1.02 -23.02 9.30
CA TRP A 768 2.39 -22.50 9.21
C TRP A 768 3.31 -23.11 10.26
N MET A 769 2.85 -23.18 11.52
CA MET A 769 3.64 -23.80 12.60
C MET A 769 3.84 -25.30 12.34
N SER A 770 2.79 -25.99 11.87
CA SER A 770 2.86 -27.42 11.54
C SER A 770 3.82 -27.72 10.40
N TYR A 771 3.95 -26.81 9.41
CA TYR A 771 4.93 -26.93 8.33
C TYR A 771 6.36 -26.89 8.88
N TYR A 772 6.71 -25.87 9.67
CA TYR A 772 8.07 -25.74 10.20
C TYR A 772 8.40 -26.78 11.28
N GLU A 773 7.43 -27.20 12.10
CA GLU A 773 7.61 -28.33 13.02
C GLU A 773 7.98 -29.62 12.27
N GLN A 774 7.35 -29.88 11.11
CA GLN A 774 7.69 -31.02 10.25
C GLN A 774 9.04 -30.85 9.55
N ASP A 775 9.33 -29.65 9.03
CA ASP A 775 10.55 -29.35 8.30
C ASP A 775 11.81 -29.58 9.16
N ILE A 776 11.78 -29.18 10.44
CA ILE A 776 12.93 -29.33 11.35
C ILE A 776 12.94 -30.68 12.10
N ALA A 777 11.92 -31.53 11.95
CA ALA A 777 11.86 -32.80 12.67
C ALA A 777 13.03 -33.73 12.32
N GLY A 778 13.43 -33.73 11.04
CA GLY A 778 14.53 -34.58 10.53
C GLY A 778 15.94 -34.12 10.94
N THR A 779 16.08 -32.88 11.41
CA THR A 779 17.37 -32.25 11.76
C THR A 779 17.58 -32.16 13.28
N GLY A 780 16.68 -32.75 14.07
CA GLY A 780 16.73 -32.69 15.53
C GLY A 780 16.16 -31.40 16.12
N GLY A 781 15.44 -30.59 15.33
CA GLY A 781 14.87 -29.31 15.76
C GLY A 781 15.67 -28.08 15.32
N VAL A 782 16.54 -28.20 14.32
CA VAL A 782 17.33 -27.09 13.76
C VAL A 782 16.89 -26.79 12.34
N TYR A 783 16.57 -25.53 12.05
CA TYR A 783 16.28 -25.15 10.67
C TYR A 783 17.55 -25.19 9.81
N THR A 784 17.49 -25.85 8.64
CA THR A 784 18.63 -25.97 7.72
C THR A 784 18.28 -25.59 6.27
N GLY A 785 17.10 -25.02 6.05
CA GLY A 785 16.65 -24.57 4.74
C GLY A 785 17.18 -23.18 4.37
N PHE A 786 16.58 -22.60 3.33
CA PHE A 786 16.91 -21.25 2.88
C PHE A 786 16.40 -20.21 3.88
N SER A 787 17.20 -19.18 4.15
CA SER A 787 16.71 -17.97 4.78
C SER A 787 17.60 -16.80 4.37
N TYR A 788 17.04 -15.61 4.27
CA TYR A 788 17.80 -14.39 4.07
C TYR A 788 18.59 -13.99 5.34
N GLY A 789 18.18 -14.49 6.52
CA GLY A 789 18.88 -14.29 7.78
C GLY A 789 18.96 -12.81 8.21
N ASP A 790 20.08 -12.43 8.84
CA ASP A 790 20.33 -11.04 9.26
C ASP A 790 20.77 -10.16 8.07
N TRP A 791 19.80 -9.87 7.21
CA TRP A 791 19.97 -9.17 5.94
C TRP A 791 20.65 -7.80 6.11
N LEU A 792 21.64 -7.51 5.24
CA LEU A 792 22.37 -6.23 5.16
C LEU A 792 23.08 -5.81 6.46
N SER A 793 23.85 -6.73 7.04
CA SER A 793 24.83 -6.36 8.07
C SER A 793 25.96 -5.50 7.47
N PRO A 794 26.73 -4.74 8.28
CA PRO A 794 27.83 -3.91 7.78
C PRO A 794 28.93 -4.64 6.98
N GLU A 795 28.98 -5.97 7.04
CA GLU A 795 29.94 -6.81 6.30
C GLU A 795 29.38 -7.33 4.96
N GLY A 796 28.11 -7.09 4.64
CA GLY A 796 27.52 -7.37 3.32
C GLY A 796 26.05 -7.81 3.35
N SER A 797 25.49 -8.04 2.15
CA SER A 797 24.06 -8.32 1.96
C SER A 797 23.60 -9.66 2.53
N ASN A 798 24.46 -10.68 2.52
CA ASN A 798 24.15 -12.00 3.09
C ASN A 798 24.62 -12.08 4.55
N ALA A 799 23.83 -12.74 5.42
CA ALA A 799 24.16 -12.94 6.83
C ALA A 799 25.48 -13.73 6.99
N PRO A 800 26.60 -13.07 7.36
CA PRO A 800 27.91 -13.73 7.42
C PRO A 800 28.00 -14.77 8.53
N GLU A 801 27.17 -14.66 9.58
CA GLU A 801 27.03 -15.66 10.64
C GLU A 801 26.44 -17.00 10.20
N GLY A 802 25.77 -17.07 9.04
CA GLY A 802 24.88 -18.18 8.69
C GLY A 802 23.42 -17.94 9.08
N THR A 803 22.53 -18.86 8.71
CA THR A 803 21.07 -18.63 8.76
C THR A 803 20.31 -19.68 9.57
N ARG A 804 20.98 -20.75 10.04
CA ARG A 804 20.32 -21.82 10.81
C ARG A 804 19.90 -21.34 12.18
N LEU A 805 20.75 -20.53 12.82
CA LEU A 805 20.48 -19.97 14.14
C LEU A 805 19.27 -19.02 14.08
N SER A 806 19.29 -18.02 13.19
CA SER A 806 18.17 -17.08 13.06
C SER A 806 16.87 -17.78 12.67
N GLY A 807 16.90 -18.68 11.68
CA GLY A 807 15.73 -19.47 11.30
C GLY A 807 15.14 -20.30 12.45
N THR A 808 15.99 -20.98 13.22
CA THR A 808 15.55 -21.77 14.39
C THR A 808 15.02 -20.87 15.52
N ALA A 809 15.64 -19.71 15.74
CA ALA A 809 15.20 -18.75 16.75
C ALA A 809 13.80 -18.17 16.44
N TYR A 810 13.50 -17.90 15.18
CA TYR A 810 12.18 -17.39 14.77
C TYR A 810 11.09 -18.46 14.82
N ILE A 811 11.40 -19.74 14.56
CA ILE A 811 10.46 -20.85 14.80
C ILE A 811 10.12 -20.94 16.30
N TYR A 812 11.11 -20.82 17.18
CA TYR A 812 10.88 -20.76 18.63
C TYR A 812 10.01 -19.55 19.01
N LEU A 813 10.34 -18.35 18.54
CA LEU A 813 9.60 -17.13 18.87
C LEU A 813 8.13 -17.28 18.48
N THR A 814 7.87 -17.66 17.24
CA THR A 814 6.50 -17.83 16.72
C THR A 814 5.73 -18.93 17.46
N ALA A 815 6.37 -20.02 17.88
CA ALA A 815 5.73 -21.05 18.71
C ALA A 815 5.27 -20.49 20.07
N THR A 816 6.11 -19.68 20.75
CA THR A 816 5.72 -19.06 22.03
C THR A 816 4.59 -18.04 21.88
N ARG A 817 4.58 -17.25 20.79
CA ARG A 817 3.49 -16.31 20.50
C ARG A 817 2.19 -17.04 20.19
N LEU A 818 2.26 -18.09 19.37
CA LEU A 818 1.09 -18.89 19.03
C LEU A 818 0.52 -19.63 20.25
N ALA A 819 1.35 -20.11 21.19
CA ALA A 819 0.89 -20.71 22.45
C ALA A 819 0.09 -19.70 23.31
N THR A 820 0.56 -18.46 23.37
CA THR A 820 -0.12 -17.37 24.10
C THR A 820 -1.46 -17.03 23.44
N MET A 821 -1.47 -16.88 22.12
CA MET A 821 -2.69 -16.63 21.35
C MET A 821 -3.70 -17.79 21.43
N ALA A 822 -3.24 -19.04 21.38
CA ALA A 822 -4.07 -20.23 21.59
C ALA A 822 -4.71 -20.21 22.99
N THR A 823 -3.97 -19.79 24.02
CA THR A 823 -4.50 -19.61 25.37
C THR A 823 -5.59 -18.54 25.42
N ALA A 824 -5.39 -17.40 24.75
CA ALA A 824 -6.36 -16.30 24.69
C ALA A 824 -7.68 -16.72 24.03
N LEU A 825 -7.64 -17.64 23.05
CA LEU A 825 -8.82 -18.22 22.41
C LEU A 825 -9.42 -19.43 23.15
N GLY A 826 -8.78 -19.90 24.24
CA GLY A 826 -9.23 -21.08 24.99
C GLY A 826 -8.85 -22.42 24.35
N HIS A 827 -7.92 -22.44 23.38
CA HIS A 827 -7.40 -23.63 22.72
C HIS A 827 -6.30 -24.32 23.57
N ALA A 828 -6.66 -24.77 24.77
CA ALA A 828 -5.71 -25.24 25.79
C ALA A 828 -4.85 -26.46 25.37
N ARG A 829 -5.32 -27.31 24.43
CA ARG A 829 -4.52 -28.44 23.91
C ARG A 829 -3.39 -27.94 23.01
N ASP A 830 -3.72 -27.03 22.12
CA ASP A 830 -2.76 -26.46 21.17
C ASP A 830 -1.73 -25.60 21.91
N ALA A 831 -2.16 -24.78 22.89
CA ALA A 831 -1.25 -24.02 23.74
C ALA A 831 -0.18 -24.93 24.39
N ARG A 832 -0.59 -26.04 25.01
CA ARG A 832 0.35 -27.01 25.61
C ARG A 832 1.26 -27.68 24.57
N HIS A 833 0.77 -27.92 23.36
CA HIS A 833 1.57 -28.49 22.27
C HIS A 833 2.66 -27.51 21.85
N PHE A 834 2.30 -26.25 21.57
CA PHE A 834 3.24 -25.22 21.15
C PHE A 834 4.25 -24.87 22.25
N ASP A 835 3.83 -24.83 23.52
CA ASP A 835 4.75 -24.66 24.65
C ASP A 835 5.78 -25.81 24.74
N ALA A 836 5.33 -27.06 24.56
CA ALA A 836 6.21 -28.22 24.59
C ALA A 836 7.18 -28.23 23.39
N PHE A 837 6.69 -27.87 22.20
CA PHE A 837 7.51 -27.73 21.01
C PHE A 837 8.55 -26.61 21.17
N ALA A 838 8.15 -25.43 21.66
CA ALA A 838 9.08 -24.34 21.93
C ALA A 838 10.16 -24.74 22.95
N ALA A 839 9.80 -25.48 24.02
CA ALA A 839 10.77 -26.00 24.98
C ALA A 839 11.78 -26.95 24.31
N GLN A 840 11.32 -27.86 23.45
CA GLN A 840 12.21 -28.75 22.69
C GLN A 840 13.15 -27.97 21.77
N VAL A 841 12.63 -27.01 20.99
CA VAL A 841 13.46 -26.18 20.09
C VAL A 841 14.49 -25.38 20.89
N LYS A 842 14.12 -24.85 22.06
CA LYS A 842 15.06 -24.15 22.96
C LYS A 842 16.19 -25.04 23.46
N ASP A 843 15.89 -26.28 23.84
CA ASP A 843 16.91 -27.23 24.30
C ASP A 843 17.88 -27.61 23.18
N THR A 844 17.36 -27.91 21.99
CA THR A 844 18.18 -28.16 20.79
C THR A 844 19.02 -26.93 20.44
N PHE A 845 18.41 -25.75 20.38
CA PHE A 845 19.08 -24.49 20.04
C PHE A 845 20.31 -24.25 20.93
N ASN A 846 20.13 -24.38 22.25
CA ASN A 846 21.24 -24.21 23.20
C ASN A 846 22.30 -25.29 23.07
N THR A 847 21.92 -26.53 22.78
CA THR A 847 22.89 -27.63 22.57
C THR A 847 23.69 -27.45 21.28
N THR A 848 23.07 -26.89 20.24
CA THR A 848 23.69 -26.75 18.92
C THR A 848 24.55 -25.50 18.80
N PHE A 849 24.06 -24.35 19.28
CA PHE A 849 24.65 -23.05 18.95
C PHE A 849 25.43 -22.40 20.09
N TYR A 850 25.23 -22.81 21.35
CA TYR A 850 25.97 -22.24 22.48
C TYR A 850 27.33 -22.94 22.64
N ASP A 851 28.41 -22.17 22.49
CA ASP A 851 29.77 -22.63 22.75
C ASP A 851 30.14 -22.33 24.21
N HIS A 852 30.23 -23.39 25.02
CA HIS A 852 30.53 -23.27 26.46
C HIS A 852 31.94 -22.72 26.75
N ASP A 853 32.91 -22.98 25.88
CA ASP A 853 34.29 -22.53 26.08
C ASP A 853 34.44 -21.04 25.74
N LYS A 854 33.67 -20.57 24.75
CA LYS A 854 33.64 -19.17 24.33
C LYS A 854 32.59 -18.32 25.04
N GLY A 855 31.62 -18.94 25.72
CA GLY A 855 30.55 -18.23 26.42
C GLY A 855 29.61 -17.45 25.50
N ALA A 856 29.44 -17.89 24.25
CA ALA A 856 28.70 -17.17 23.22
C ALA A 856 28.05 -18.11 22.20
N TYR A 857 27.11 -17.58 21.41
CA TYR A 857 26.39 -18.32 20.37
C TYR A 857 27.02 -18.14 18.99
N PHE A 858 27.09 -19.24 18.23
CA PHE A 858 27.62 -19.27 16.87
C PHE A 858 26.81 -20.24 16.01
N ASP A 859 26.51 -19.86 14.76
CA ASP A 859 26.07 -20.81 13.73
C ASP A 859 27.27 -21.31 12.93
N ASP A 860 28.05 -20.37 12.36
CA ASP A 860 29.39 -20.64 11.85
C ASP A 860 30.47 -19.97 12.72
N THR A 861 31.24 -20.77 13.46
CA THR A 861 32.36 -20.25 14.26
C THR A 861 33.48 -19.63 13.44
N ALA A 862 33.58 -19.93 12.13
CA ALA A 862 34.55 -19.32 11.23
C ALA A 862 34.22 -17.84 10.91
N ALA A 863 32.94 -17.44 11.05
CA ALA A 863 32.49 -16.06 10.93
C ALA A 863 32.91 -15.18 12.13
N GLY A 864 33.51 -15.78 13.16
CA GLY A 864 33.88 -15.07 14.38
C GLY A 864 32.68 -14.71 15.26
N TYR A 865 32.87 -13.76 16.17
CA TYR A 865 31.78 -13.27 17.03
C TYR A 865 30.87 -12.36 16.21
N ARG A 866 29.57 -12.67 16.22
CA ARG A 866 28.53 -11.93 15.49
C ARG A 866 27.48 -11.46 16.49
N GLN A 867 27.16 -10.17 16.47
CA GLN A 867 26.24 -9.57 17.46
C GLN A 867 24.85 -10.20 17.39
N THR A 868 24.30 -10.37 16.19
CA THR A 868 22.96 -10.95 15.97
C THR A 868 22.82 -12.37 16.52
N SER A 869 23.84 -13.22 16.34
CA SER A 869 23.87 -14.58 16.90
C SER A 869 23.69 -14.62 18.42
N ASN A 870 24.08 -13.56 19.13
CA ASN A 870 23.97 -13.44 20.58
C ASN A 870 22.75 -12.60 21.02
N LEU A 871 22.34 -11.62 20.21
CA LEU A 871 21.19 -10.76 20.44
C LEU A 871 19.86 -11.49 20.35
N LEU A 872 19.63 -12.29 19.30
CA LEU A 872 18.37 -13.01 19.11
C LEU A 872 18.05 -13.94 20.30
N PRO A 873 18.96 -14.82 20.77
CA PRO A 873 18.64 -15.66 21.91
C PRO A 873 18.48 -14.89 23.21
N LEU A 874 19.16 -13.76 23.41
CA LEU A 874 18.95 -12.88 24.56
C LEU A 874 17.56 -12.25 24.56
N SER A 875 17.12 -11.76 23.40
CA SER A 875 15.83 -11.10 23.19
C SER A 875 14.66 -12.10 23.31
N PHE A 876 14.77 -13.26 22.69
CA PHE A 876 13.68 -14.26 22.67
C PHE A 876 13.62 -15.09 23.96
N GLY A 877 14.58 -14.93 24.88
CA GLY A 877 14.63 -15.69 26.12
C GLY A 877 15.08 -17.14 25.94
N LEU A 878 15.90 -17.41 24.91
CA LEU A 878 16.51 -18.71 24.66
C LEU A 878 17.71 -18.97 25.59
N VAL A 879 18.44 -17.93 26.00
CA VAL A 879 19.64 -18.09 26.86
C VAL A 879 19.26 -18.59 28.26
N PRO A 880 19.86 -19.70 28.75
CA PRO A 880 19.71 -20.14 30.13
C PRO A 880 20.12 -19.06 31.12
N LYS A 881 19.43 -18.99 32.27
CA LYS A 881 19.59 -17.90 33.25
C LYS A 881 21.04 -17.78 33.75
N GLU A 882 21.71 -18.90 33.92
CA GLU A 882 23.10 -19.01 34.37
C GLU A 882 24.13 -18.48 33.37
N TYR A 883 23.81 -18.44 32.08
CA TYR A 883 24.72 -17.96 31.02
C TYR A 883 24.36 -16.56 30.53
N ARG A 884 23.16 -16.07 30.86
CA ARG A 884 22.65 -14.78 30.37
C ARG A 884 23.63 -13.63 30.59
N GLN A 885 24.19 -13.48 31.80
CA GLN A 885 25.13 -12.41 32.08
C GLN A 885 26.42 -12.55 31.27
N THR A 886 26.96 -13.77 31.13
CA THR A 886 28.15 -14.04 30.32
C THR A 886 27.94 -13.62 28.86
N VAL A 887 26.79 -13.97 28.27
CA VAL A 887 26.49 -13.59 26.87
C VAL A 887 26.34 -12.07 26.72
N ILE A 888 25.71 -11.39 27.70
CA ILE A 888 25.63 -9.92 27.75
C ILE A 888 27.02 -9.30 27.84
N ASP A 889 27.88 -9.80 28.73
CA ASP A 889 29.23 -9.28 28.92
C ASP A 889 30.07 -9.39 27.64
N HIS A 890 29.94 -10.50 26.90
CA HIS A 890 30.60 -10.68 25.60
C HIS A 890 30.04 -9.76 24.52
N LEU A 891 28.72 -9.54 24.48
CA LEU A 891 28.10 -8.59 23.54
C LEU A 891 28.61 -7.17 23.79
N VAL A 892 28.61 -6.73 25.05
CA VAL A 892 29.12 -5.41 25.45
C VAL A 892 30.61 -5.27 25.12
N ALA A 893 31.40 -6.32 25.37
CA ALA A 893 32.81 -6.33 25.03
C ALA A 893 33.07 -6.22 23.51
N ASP A 894 32.27 -6.90 22.68
CA ASP A 894 32.36 -6.79 21.21
C ASP A 894 32.00 -5.39 20.72
N ILE A 895 30.90 -4.81 21.22
CA ILE A 895 30.50 -3.44 20.88
C ILE A 895 31.63 -2.45 21.19
N HIS A 896 32.21 -2.51 22.39
CA HIS A 896 33.35 -1.67 22.75
C HIS A 896 34.59 -1.93 21.89
N ALA A 897 34.89 -3.19 21.57
CA ALA A 897 36.02 -3.56 20.71
C ALA A 897 35.87 -3.01 19.28
N ARG A 898 34.63 -2.83 18.82
CA ARG A 898 34.27 -2.22 17.54
C ARG A 898 34.15 -0.69 17.60
N GLY A 899 34.51 -0.06 18.72
CA GLY A 899 34.42 1.39 18.88
C GLY A 899 33.00 1.89 19.12
N ASP A 900 32.22 1.13 19.88
CA ASP A 900 30.81 1.39 20.20
C ASP A 900 29.90 1.38 18.96
N HIS A 901 30.20 0.48 18.02
CA HIS A 901 29.42 0.27 16.79
C HIS A 901 28.59 -1.02 16.84
N LEU A 902 27.45 -0.96 16.17
CA LEU A 902 26.68 -2.14 15.80
C LEU A 902 27.40 -2.94 14.70
N ASP A 903 27.10 -4.23 14.64
CA ASP A 903 27.51 -5.17 13.58
C ASP A 903 26.31 -6.06 13.20
N THR A 904 25.16 -5.42 13.03
CA THR A 904 23.86 -6.07 12.85
C THR A 904 23.21 -5.65 11.54
N GLY A 905 22.58 -6.61 10.87
CA GLY A 905 21.60 -6.39 9.80
C GLY A 905 20.19 -6.20 10.37
N ALA A 906 19.17 -6.50 9.57
CA ALA A 906 17.77 -6.24 9.86
C ALA A 906 17.27 -6.84 11.20
N LEU A 907 17.65 -8.07 11.52
CA LEU A 907 17.14 -8.82 12.67
C LEU A 907 17.84 -8.41 13.97
N GLY A 908 19.17 -8.28 13.93
CA GLY A 908 19.94 -7.85 15.09
C GLY A 908 19.62 -6.42 15.49
N THR A 909 19.46 -5.53 14.50
CA THR A 909 19.18 -4.10 14.72
C THR A 909 17.85 -3.89 15.44
N LYS A 910 16.82 -4.71 15.13
CA LYS A 910 15.51 -4.69 15.81
C LYS A 910 15.61 -4.87 17.32
N VAL A 911 16.57 -5.66 17.80
CA VAL A 911 16.63 -6.06 19.22
C VAL A 911 17.84 -5.50 19.97
N LEU A 912 18.82 -4.90 19.28
CA LEU A 912 20.07 -4.41 19.88
C LEU A 912 19.86 -3.41 21.01
N LEU A 913 19.18 -2.29 20.74
CA LEU A 913 19.00 -1.23 21.74
C LEU A 913 18.10 -1.69 22.91
N PRO A 914 16.97 -2.39 22.67
CA PRO A 914 16.18 -2.96 23.77
C PRO A 914 16.97 -3.94 24.64
N VAL A 915 17.72 -4.87 24.04
CA VAL A 915 18.51 -5.87 24.79
C VAL A 915 19.56 -5.20 25.67
N LEU A 916 20.30 -4.20 25.15
CA LEU A 916 21.27 -3.45 25.94
C LEU A 916 20.59 -2.70 27.10
N THR A 917 19.44 -2.08 26.84
CA THR A 917 18.70 -1.31 27.85
C THR A 917 18.17 -2.21 28.97
N ASP A 918 17.52 -3.32 28.62
CA ASP A 918 16.99 -4.30 29.57
C ASP A 918 18.11 -4.99 30.37
N ALA A 919 19.33 -5.06 29.81
CA ALA A 919 20.53 -5.58 30.48
C ALA A 919 21.21 -4.54 31.40
N GLY A 920 20.67 -3.33 31.54
CA GLY A 920 21.25 -2.27 32.37
C GLY A 920 22.35 -1.44 31.69
N HIS A 921 22.51 -1.57 30.37
CA HIS A 921 23.47 -0.85 29.54
C HIS A 921 22.80 0.24 28.68
N ALA A 922 21.80 0.92 29.21
CA ALA A 922 21.02 1.94 28.50
C ALA A 922 21.88 3.11 27.97
N ASP A 923 22.92 3.51 28.71
CA ASP A 923 23.88 4.53 28.24
C ASP A 923 24.70 4.02 27.04
N LEU A 924 25.07 2.73 27.00
CA LEU A 924 25.74 2.16 25.83
C LEU A 924 24.79 2.08 24.63
N ALA A 925 23.52 1.73 24.86
CA ALA A 925 22.51 1.77 23.80
C ALA A 925 22.41 3.16 23.17
N TYR A 926 22.37 4.22 23.99
CA TYR A 926 22.41 5.60 23.51
C TYR A 926 23.70 5.90 22.71
N THR A 927 24.87 5.48 23.21
CA THR A 927 26.14 5.68 22.51
C THR A 927 26.13 5.01 21.15
N VAL A 928 25.69 3.75 21.05
CA VAL A 928 25.56 3.02 19.77
C VAL A 928 24.57 3.74 18.84
N ALA A 929 23.40 4.14 19.35
CA ALA A 929 22.38 4.81 18.56
C ALA A 929 22.84 6.15 17.99
N THR A 930 23.70 6.87 18.71
CA THR A 930 24.14 8.23 18.35
C THR A 930 25.57 8.30 17.82
N ASN A 931 26.23 7.15 17.62
CA ASN A 931 27.60 7.11 17.15
C ASN A 931 27.72 7.70 15.72
N PRO A 932 28.49 8.79 15.51
CA PRO A 932 28.50 9.51 14.24
C PRO A 932 29.36 8.86 13.15
N THR A 933 30.09 7.79 13.45
CA THR A 933 30.94 7.07 12.48
C THR A 933 30.29 5.80 11.94
N TYR A 934 30.74 5.34 10.78
CA TYR A 934 30.19 4.12 10.17
C TYR A 934 30.50 2.89 11.04
N PRO A 935 29.56 1.95 11.21
CA PRO A 935 28.14 1.96 10.80
C PRO A 935 27.17 2.43 11.90
N GLY A 936 25.99 2.92 11.51
CA GLY A 936 24.86 3.19 12.42
C GLY A 936 24.03 4.44 12.09
N TRP A 937 22.97 4.67 12.86
CA TRP A 937 22.07 5.82 12.64
C TRP A 937 22.75 7.18 12.84
N GLY A 938 23.66 7.33 13.79
CA GLY A 938 24.40 8.58 13.98
C GLY A 938 25.22 8.93 12.74
N TYR A 939 25.83 7.94 12.10
CA TYR A 939 26.52 8.11 10.83
C TYR A 939 25.60 8.52 9.69
N TRP A 940 24.44 7.88 9.53
CA TRP A 940 23.45 8.31 8.53
C TRP A 940 23.07 9.78 8.71
N PHE A 941 22.74 10.21 9.92
CA PHE A 941 22.12 11.52 10.13
C PHE A 941 23.12 12.67 10.35
N ASP A 942 24.22 12.43 11.05
CA ASP A 942 25.26 13.46 11.29
C ASP A 942 26.40 13.36 10.29
N GLY A 943 26.75 12.14 9.85
CA GLY A 943 27.82 11.90 8.89
C GLY A 943 27.38 12.11 7.43
N LEU A 944 26.19 11.64 7.06
CA LEU A 944 25.69 11.65 5.68
C LEU A 944 24.51 12.59 5.41
N GLY A 945 23.87 13.12 6.46
CA GLY A 945 22.73 14.03 6.33
C GLY A 945 21.44 13.34 5.87
N ALA A 946 21.22 12.08 6.26
CA ALA A 946 19.98 11.36 6.04
C ALA A 946 18.76 12.10 6.62
N THR A 947 17.61 11.93 5.96
CA THR A 947 16.32 12.53 6.35
C THR A 947 15.17 11.52 6.38
N THR A 948 15.50 10.27 6.04
CA THR A 948 14.67 9.06 5.95
C THR A 948 15.55 7.89 6.38
N MET A 949 14.96 6.72 6.64
CA MET A 949 15.73 5.50 6.90
C MET A 949 16.17 4.85 5.60
N TRP A 950 17.34 4.23 5.59
CA TRP A 950 17.96 3.67 4.39
C TRP A 950 17.97 2.14 4.44
N GLU A 951 18.21 1.53 3.28
CA GLU A 951 18.28 0.07 3.13
C GLU A 951 19.61 -0.51 3.67
N GLU A 952 20.73 0.19 3.45
CA GLU A 952 22.08 -0.25 3.83
C GLU A 952 22.79 0.78 4.69
N TRP A 953 23.71 0.32 5.54
CA TRP A 953 24.47 1.20 6.44
C TRP A 953 25.47 2.12 5.73
N ASP A 954 25.89 1.78 4.50
CA ASP A 954 26.94 2.50 3.79
C ASP A 954 26.42 3.71 2.99
N ALA A 955 27.34 4.59 2.58
CA ALA A 955 27.00 5.83 1.89
C ALA A 955 26.45 5.66 0.46
N ASN A 956 26.59 4.47 -0.13
CA ASN A 956 26.07 4.13 -1.45
C ASN A 956 24.80 3.29 -1.37
N SER A 957 24.14 3.22 -0.21
CA SER A 957 22.88 2.49 -0.01
C SER A 957 21.97 2.60 -1.21
N ARG A 958 21.50 1.44 -1.70
CA ARG A 958 20.70 1.37 -2.92
C ARG A 958 19.43 2.21 -2.78
N SER A 959 18.60 1.95 -1.78
CA SER A 959 17.46 2.79 -1.41
C SER A 959 17.80 3.74 -0.24
N HIS A 960 17.35 4.98 -0.33
CA HIS A 960 17.36 5.95 0.76
C HIS A 960 15.98 6.07 1.44
N ASP A 961 15.06 5.15 1.19
CA ASP A 961 13.71 5.13 1.77
C ASP A 961 13.25 3.69 2.06
N HIS A 962 13.70 3.15 3.20
CA HIS A 962 13.49 1.76 3.60
C HIS A 962 13.31 1.63 5.13
N ALA A 963 12.17 1.10 5.59
CA ALA A 963 11.73 1.27 6.98
C ALA A 963 12.32 0.28 8.01
N PHE A 964 12.79 -0.90 7.59
CA PHE A 964 13.08 -2.00 8.52
C PHE A 964 14.26 -1.75 9.47
N MET A 965 15.21 -0.87 9.11
CA MET A 965 16.31 -0.46 10.01
C MET A 965 15.95 0.69 10.94
N GLY A 966 14.75 1.27 10.84
CA GLY A 966 14.31 2.41 11.65
C GLY A 966 13.92 2.06 13.09
N THR A 967 14.28 0.89 13.60
CA THR A 967 13.87 0.36 14.91
C THR A 967 14.44 1.12 16.11
N VAL A 968 15.34 2.08 15.88
CA VAL A 968 15.69 3.09 16.90
C VAL A 968 14.44 3.82 17.40
N ASP A 969 13.43 4.02 16.53
CA ASP A 969 12.15 4.63 16.88
C ASP A 969 11.39 3.82 17.94
N ASP A 970 11.38 2.48 17.82
CA ASP A 970 10.80 1.60 18.84
C ASP A 970 11.38 1.91 20.23
N TRP A 971 12.71 2.02 20.29
CA TRP A 971 13.46 2.32 21.52
C TRP A 971 13.16 3.73 22.06
N LEU A 972 12.90 4.71 21.19
CA LEU A 972 12.50 6.06 21.61
C LEU A 972 11.17 6.02 22.41
N TYR A 973 10.17 5.31 21.89
CA TYR A 973 8.88 5.17 22.58
C TYR A 973 8.97 4.25 23.81
N GLN A 974 9.57 3.08 23.64
CA GLN A 974 9.50 1.99 24.61
C GLN A 974 10.49 2.16 25.77
N ASP A 975 11.64 2.78 25.54
CA ASP A 975 12.73 2.82 26.53
C ASP A 975 13.10 4.26 26.93
N VAL A 976 13.28 5.16 25.96
CA VAL A 976 13.62 6.56 26.29
C VAL A 976 12.43 7.25 26.95
N ALA A 977 11.24 7.19 26.33
CA ALA A 977 10.01 7.66 26.96
C ALA A 977 9.40 6.62 27.90
N GLY A 978 9.68 5.33 27.67
CA GLY A 978 9.39 4.27 28.61
C GLY A 978 8.00 3.64 28.50
N ILE A 979 7.29 3.74 27.37
CA ILE A 979 5.91 3.22 27.23
C ILE A 979 5.94 1.81 26.62
N LYS A 980 5.74 0.76 27.43
CA LYS A 980 5.70 -0.64 26.96
C LYS A 980 4.35 -1.29 27.26
N ALA A 981 3.72 -1.92 26.26
CA ALA A 981 2.55 -2.77 26.50
C ALA A 981 2.94 -3.97 27.38
N ALA A 982 2.20 -4.20 28.47
CA ALA A 982 2.42 -5.32 29.38
C ALA A 982 1.27 -6.35 29.37
N ALA A 983 0.18 -6.03 28.67
CA ALA A 983 -0.92 -6.93 28.39
C ALA A 983 -1.66 -6.47 27.10
N PRO A 984 -2.39 -7.37 26.43
CA PRO A 984 -3.16 -7.07 25.22
C PRO A 984 -4.01 -5.80 25.33
N GLY A 985 -3.96 -4.96 24.29
CA GLY A 985 -4.75 -3.72 24.18
C GLY A 985 -4.36 -2.63 25.18
N TYR A 986 -3.12 -2.68 25.70
CA TYR A 986 -2.65 -1.82 26.79
C TYR A 986 -3.53 -1.85 28.05
N THR A 987 -4.22 -2.96 28.31
CA THR A 987 -4.97 -3.16 29.57
C THR A 987 -4.05 -3.12 30.80
N ARG A 988 -2.76 -3.43 30.59
CA ARG A 988 -1.65 -3.13 31.50
C ARG A 988 -0.50 -2.53 30.70
N VAL A 989 0.14 -1.51 31.26
CA VAL A 989 1.30 -0.82 30.66
C VAL A 989 2.45 -0.74 31.66
N THR A 990 3.67 -0.87 31.18
CA THR A 990 4.87 -0.53 31.95
C THR A 990 5.32 0.85 31.54
N ILE A 991 5.55 1.73 32.52
CA ILE A 991 6.13 3.06 32.35
C ILE A 991 7.51 3.07 33.01
N GLN A 992 8.55 2.91 32.20
CA GLN A 992 9.95 2.81 32.64
C GLN A 992 10.86 3.67 31.74
N PRO A 993 10.94 4.99 31.98
CA PRO A 993 11.80 5.86 31.20
C PRO A 993 13.28 5.68 31.58
N HIS A 994 14.14 5.68 30.57
CA HIS A 994 15.59 5.66 30.72
C HIS A 994 16.19 7.02 30.33
N ALA A 995 16.66 7.78 31.33
CA ALA A 995 17.33 9.06 31.09
C ALA A 995 18.82 8.82 30.81
N VAL A 996 19.14 8.69 29.53
CA VAL A 996 20.45 8.26 29.00
C VAL A 996 21.17 9.41 28.29
N GLY A 997 22.50 9.28 28.11
CA GLY A 997 23.23 10.13 27.18
C GLY A 997 23.25 11.63 27.53
N GLY A 998 22.93 11.99 28.77
CA GLY A 998 22.79 13.38 29.21
C GLY A 998 21.49 14.07 28.77
N LEU A 999 20.49 13.32 28.28
CA LEU A 999 19.17 13.85 27.98
C LEU A 999 18.57 14.55 29.21
N THR A 1000 18.01 15.73 29.00
CA THR A 1000 17.39 16.54 30.07
C THR A 1000 15.88 16.42 30.09
N HIS A 1001 15.27 16.00 28.99
CA HIS A 1001 13.86 15.66 28.92
C HIS A 1001 13.57 14.75 27.73
N ALA A 1002 12.52 13.95 27.86
CA ALA A 1002 11.86 13.27 26.75
C ALA A 1002 10.36 13.12 27.05
N SER A 1003 9.56 13.02 25.99
CA SER A 1003 8.11 12.88 26.05
C SER A 1003 7.61 12.06 24.88
N ALA A 1004 6.76 11.07 25.16
CA ALA A 1004 6.02 10.36 24.13
C ALA A 1004 4.55 10.16 24.51
N HIS A 1005 3.72 9.92 23.51
CA HIS A 1005 2.36 9.44 23.69
C HIS A 1005 1.94 8.52 22.55
N ILE A 1006 0.95 7.68 22.83
CA ILE A 1006 0.25 6.80 21.87
C ILE A 1006 -1.26 6.83 22.15
N GLU A 1007 -2.08 6.55 21.15
CA GLU A 1007 -3.53 6.29 21.30
C GLU A 1007 -3.79 4.78 21.28
N SER A 1008 -4.06 4.20 22.45
CA SER A 1008 -4.48 2.79 22.57
C SER A 1008 -5.98 2.63 22.32
N PRO A 1009 -6.52 1.40 22.20
CA PRO A 1009 -7.96 1.16 22.15
C PRO A 1009 -8.74 1.76 23.33
N LEU A 1010 -8.09 1.91 24.48
CA LEU A 1010 -8.66 2.47 25.70
C LEU A 1010 -8.57 4.00 25.77
N GLY A 1011 -7.71 4.61 24.94
CA GLY A 1011 -7.38 6.04 24.94
C GLY A 1011 -5.90 6.32 25.03
N ARG A 1012 -5.56 7.61 25.15
CA ARG A 1012 -4.18 8.10 25.21
C ARG A 1012 -3.41 7.53 26.42
N ILE A 1013 -2.20 7.06 26.15
CA ILE A 1013 -1.15 6.78 27.15
C ILE A 1013 -0.01 7.75 26.88
N ALA A 1014 0.49 8.43 27.91
CA ALA A 1014 1.61 9.37 27.76
C ALA A 1014 2.62 9.24 28.90
N SER A 1015 3.89 9.48 28.58
CA SER A 1015 5.02 9.53 29.50
C SER A 1015 5.90 10.72 29.15
N SER A 1016 6.13 11.61 30.12
CA SER A 1016 6.93 12.82 29.94
C SER A 1016 7.81 13.06 31.15
N TRP A 1017 9.12 13.09 30.97
CA TRP A 1017 10.05 13.29 32.07
C TRP A 1017 11.03 14.43 31.83
N THR A 1018 11.50 15.01 32.93
CA THR A 1018 12.56 16.02 32.96
C THR A 1018 13.58 15.66 34.03
N GLN A 1019 14.87 15.80 33.70
CA GLN A 1019 15.98 15.61 34.62
C GLN A 1019 16.77 16.91 34.76
N LYS A 1020 17.02 17.32 36.01
CA LYS A 1020 17.85 18.48 36.34
C LYS A 1020 18.71 18.17 37.56
N ARG A 1021 20.02 18.03 37.36
CA ARG A 1021 20.96 17.61 38.43
C ARG A 1021 20.49 16.27 39.03
N ASP A 1022 20.28 16.22 40.34
CA ASP A 1022 19.82 15.03 41.08
C ASP A 1022 18.29 14.93 41.17
N ASP A 1023 17.54 15.84 40.55
CA ASP A 1023 16.08 15.81 40.54
C ASP A 1023 15.55 15.23 39.21
N PHE A 1024 14.61 14.30 39.32
CA PHE A 1024 13.89 13.70 38.18
C PHE A 1024 12.39 13.83 38.40
N THR A 1025 11.65 14.29 37.40
CA THR A 1025 10.18 14.39 37.44
C THR A 1025 9.60 13.64 36.26
N LEU A 1026 8.60 12.79 36.52
CA LEU A 1026 7.87 12.02 35.50
C LEU A 1026 6.37 12.32 35.61
N SER A 1027 5.76 12.70 34.49
CA SER A 1027 4.31 12.85 34.33
C SER A 1027 3.78 11.72 33.45
N VAL A 1028 2.69 11.09 33.89
CA VAL A 1028 2.10 9.91 33.23
C VAL A 1028 0.60 10.08 33.09
N ASP A 1029 0.06 9.78 31.90
CA ASP A 1029 -1.37 9.70 31.63
C ASP A 1029 -1.76 8.26 31.31
N ILE A 1030 -2.70 7.69 32.07
CA ILE A 1030 -3.21 6.32 31.90
C ILE A 1030 -4.73 6.38 31.62
N PRO A 1031 -5.24 5.72 30.55
CA PRO A 1031 -6.66 5.78 30.18
C PRO A 1031 -7.53 4.84 31.03
N VAL A 1032 -8.82 5.15 31.11
CA VAL A 1032 -9.80 4.33 31.85
C VAL A 1032 -9.83 2.92 31.27
N GLY A 1033 -9.74 1.90 32.14
CA GLY A 1033 -9.64 0.50 31.74
C GLY A 1033 -8.21 -0.04 31.70
N SER A 1034 -7.20 0.83 31.83
CA SER A 1034 -5.79 0.45 31.94
C SER A 1034 -5.25 0.62 33.37
N THR A 1035 -4.18 -0.12 33.67
CA THR A 1035 -3.35 0.01 34.88
C THR A 1035 -1.88 0.09 34.47
N ALA A 1036 -1.06 0.78 35.27
CA ALA A 1036 0.35 0.96 34.96
C ALA A 1036 1.28 0.56 36.09
N ASP A 1037 2.36 -0.16 35.74
CA ASP A 1037 3.55 -0.31 36.56
C ASP A 1037 4.52 0.83 36.22
N VAL A 1038 4.72 1.75 37.15
CA VAL A 1038 5.62 2.90 37.01
C VAL A 1038 6.92 2.60 37.74
N LEU A 1039 8.02 2.55 36.98
CA LEU A 1039 9.36 2.27 37.46
C LEU A 1039 10.18 3.56 37.38
N LEU A 1040 10.41 4.19 38.54
CA LEU A 1040 11.13 5.46 38.63
C LEU A 1040 12.62 5.23 38.90
N PRO A 1041 13.54 5.76 38.07
CA PRO A 1041 14.96 5.62 38.31
C PRO A 1041 15.34 6.33 39.62
N VAL A 1042 15.95 5.61 40.56
CA VAL A 1042 16.31 6.13 41.88
C VAL A 1042 17.67 5.60 42.35
N GLY A 1043 18.64 6.52 42.44
CA GLY A 1043 19.96 6.27 42.98
C GLY A 1043 19.96 5.91 44.47
N SER A 1044 21.12 5.46 44.97
CA SER A 1044 21.26 4.99 46.36
C SER A 1044 21.03 6.05 47.43
N ARG A 1045 21.17 7.34 47.09
CA ARG A 1045 20.98 8.49 48.00
C ARG A 1045 19.68 9.26 47.75
N GLN A 1046 18.96 8.96 46.67
CA GLN A 1046 17.77 9.67 46.26
C GLN A 1046 16.50 9.09 46.92
N GLN A 1047 15.45 9.90 47.01
CA GLN A 1047 14.13 9.48 47.48
C GLN A 1047 13.09 9.64 46.38
N ALA A 1048 12.31 8.59 46.14
CA ALA A 1048 11.17 8.61 45.22
C ALA A 1048 9.86 8.97 45.93
N HIS A 1049 9.19 9.99 45.42
CA HIS A 1049 7.92 10.54 45.86
C HIS A 1049 6.83 10.23 44.82
N ALA A 1050 5.71 9.70 45.29
CA ALA A 1050 4.56 9.36 44.46
C ALA A 1050 3.32 10.16 44.89
N PRO A 1051 2.40 10.47 43.95
CA PRO A 1051 1.17 11.18 44.24
C PRO A 1051 0.16 10.28 44.97
N ALA A 1052 -0.90 10.90 45.52
CA ALA A 1052 -2.00 10.15 46.12
C ALA A 1052 -2.68 9.24 45.06
N GLY A 1053 -2.97 7.99 45.43
CA GLY A 1053 -3.57 6.99 44.53
C GLY A 1053 -2.56 6.00 43.94
N ALA A 1054 -1.25 6.25 44.06
CA ALA A 1054 -0.22 5.28 43.71
C ALA A 1054 0.03 4.29 44.86
N THR A 1055 0.11 3.00 44.53
CA THR A 1055 0.46 1.93 45.46
C THR A 1055 1.93 1.58 45.30
N ARG A 1056 2.70 1.53 46.38
CA ARG A 1056 4.14 1.16 46.31
C ARG A 1056 4.29 -0.34 46.12
N GLY A 1057 5.05 -0.75 45.11
CA GLY A 1057 5.48 -2.12 44.87
C GLY A 1057 6.87 -2.43 45.43
N GLU A 1058 7.42 -3.57 45.07
CA GLU A 1058 8.78 -3.96 45.47
C GLU A 1058 9.81 -3.17 44.66
N ARG A 1059 10.93 -2.79 45.29
CA ARG A 1059 12.00 -2.10 44.56
C ARG A 1059 12.62 -3.08 43.57
N VAL A 1060 12.80 -2.65 42.32
CA VAL A 1060 13.37 -3.46 41.24
C VAL A 1060 14.66 -2.78 40.79
N ASP A 1061 15.83 -3.38 41.04
CA ASP A 1061 17.14 -3.02 40.48
C ASP A 1061 17.37 -1.53 40.14
N GLY A 1062 17.44 -0.67 41.18
CA GLY A 1062 17.67 0.76 40.99
C GLY A 1062 16.41 1.60 40.67
N TYR A 1063 15.24 0.99 40.62
CA TYR A 1063 13.94 1.64 40.39
C TYR A 1063 13.01 1.54 41.59
N ALA A 1064 12.31 2.62 41.90
CA ALA A 1064 11.16 2.58 42.80
C ALA A 1064 9.91 2.21 41.98
N HIS A 1065 9.23 1.14 42.39
CA HIS A 1065 8.05 0.64 41.70
C HIS A 1065 6.77 1.17 42.33
N PHE A 1066 5.87 1.65 41.47
CA PHE A 1066 4.53 2.09 41.84
C PHE A 1066 3.49 1.48 40.89
N ILE A 1067 2.30 1.20 41.40
CA ILE A 1067 1.15 0.74 40.62
C ILE A 1067 0.08 1.82 40.67
N VAL A 1068 -0.41 2.23 39.51
CA VAL A 1068 -1.49 3.22 39.36
C VAL A 1068 -2.60 2.69 38.45
N GLY A 1069 -3.84 3.14 38.71
CA GLY A 1069 -4.96 2.98 37.77
C GLY A 1069 -4.99 4.12 36.77
N ALA A 1070 -6.13 4.33 36.10
CA ALA A 1070 -6.26 5.45 35.16
C ALA A 1070 -6.13 6.83 35.85
N GLY A 1071 -5.76 7.85 35.07
CA GLY A 1071 -5.58 9.22 35.53
C GLY A 1071 -4.23 9.82 35.14
N THR A 1072 -4.04 11.06 35.56
CA THR A 1072 -2.80 11.82 35.38
C THR A 1072 -2.02 11.86 36.69
N TYR A 1073 -0.78 11.42 36.64
CA TYR A 1073 0.10 11.29 37.80
C TYR A 1073 1.40 12.05 37.59
N GLN A 1074 1.93 12.66 38.66
CA GLN A 1074 3.26 13.24 38.67
C GLN A 1074 4.09 12.62 39.78
N PHE A 1075 5.21 12.03 39.41
CA PHE A 1075 6.19 11.42 40.30
C PHE A 1075 7.46 12.26 40.33
N ARG A 1076 8.18 12.19 41.45
CA ARG A 1076 9.45 12.93 41.63
C ARG A 1076 10.49 12.08 42.32
N VAL A 1077 11.73 12.24 41.93
CA VAL A 1077 12.90 11.72 42.63
C VAL A 1077 13.75 12.91 43.00
N THR A 1078 14.15 13.01 44.26
CA THR A 1078 14.95 14.13 44.79
C THR A 1078 16.21 13.61 45.47
N GLY A 1079 17.33 14.29 45.24
CA GLY A 1079 18.65 14.01 45.83
C GLY A 1079 18.86 14.55 47.24
#